data_AF-A0A931LT73-F1
#
_entry.id   AF-A0A931LT73-F1
#
_cell.length_a   1.000
_cell.length_b   1.000
_cell.length_c   1.000
_cell.angle_alpha   90.00
_cell.angle_beta   90.00
_cell.angle_gamma   90.00
#
_symmetry.space_group_name_H-M   'P 1'
#
loop_
_entity.id
_entity.type
_entity.pdbx_description
1 polymer ?
#
loop_
_entity_poly.entity_id
_entity_poly.type
_entity_poly.pdbx_seq_one_letter_code
_entity_poly.pdbx_strand_id
1 'polypeptide(L)'
;MPTKKPTNSEPVPDPIEPTTRTNDDALPSATKKPARKSAIKRLAEATQRVMETVAGVVSPPHVESVAESGKKPPARARRGGKALAADLPAAERDLPVPTWRTPLRPATSKAAPQQEVASEPRGRRRRGRRTEEAAPTEQQEVPQVQMRQPRRRLVAKEPERAPLPPPKPILPIPTDAPQVIVRDGVPTLVRDGRAYPPIFFFGNASDESRVGTVLEEVRLAGEAGVHVHSLLIEFEVDLGAVDAAVRLASYLLAKVIESDPQSQVLFRLVFLAPKGWTERYPNAAFRTAEGSLAEPSVCDDQFWGVAKECLGLFTRAMRSLGQRDHILGLHLERGEWFFAADWGYDTSQAAVEHFRQWARARYSEDEVALRASWFDGSARFDNLTIPPFAPEGAEDEKFVRASRKQRRHVDYQLFLSDATVARIGDLAFAVKEASDGYFVVGVSYGYTFEWSHPSSGHLSLGKLLRTPEIDLIAGPPSYRSREPGGTAPFPGPIDSFALNGKLFVSEEDFKTSIGQGLSPDDFNPVIKTPQALESVQWRGGGAALAHAGAVCWMDLWSNGWLKTASIWSRAAKVREALIMRMGAPLADPDVIVFIDERALAYLVDPKAFQLLIQSVRESVLRAGLNAGFYLLSDLAHREKFPEAKLYLFLNAWDIRPELRAAIKARLHRDNKLIFWLYSAGLFDSGRDSLERAREVTGIALRPQPFHSKMGTTLLNRRHALTESFPDRALAGGVKLEPSYFAIPEEATVLGEYTQTGLPSFVIKEFREEGDSELAWRSVFMGEPVVTPALLRALGQLAGAHVWSFQDDLAHIRPPFLTVHCGGAGARTLALPDNASAYNVLTKEWASTEGTSLRFQAVDGSTHVFLVGIREELEHLLALDPADLLRIDELPAKAEDTVRTDTVAFDVPIMKLDVWMEGGDLDEGADDWLLHPGVIEEPAAEEEEADDRPGRRRRHRRRNDRAAVKTPDFRGEAVERVIEDVDDDLGLHVMFRRRN
;
A
#
# COMPACT_ATOMS: atom_id res chain seq x y z
N MET A 1 -26.12 -26.79 -58.15
CA MET A 1 -26.46 -26.34 -59.52
C MET A 1 -26.79 -24.85 -59.44
N PRO A 2 -26.55 -23.98 -60.46
CA PRO A 2 -25.97 -24.24 -61.79
C PRO A 2 -24.46 -24.59 -61.85
N THR A 3 -23.61 -23.79 -62.52
CA THR A 3 -22.70 -24.30 -63.57
C THR A 3 -21.39 -23.55 -63.84
N LYS A 4 -20.34 -24.35 -64.17
CA LYS A 4 -19.42 -24.28 -65.34
C LYS A 4 -18.90 -22.89 -65.81
N LYS A 5 -17.59 -22.56 -65.67
CA LYS A 5 -16.36 -23.04 -66.41
C LYS A 5 -16.02 -22.19 -67.67
N PRO A 6 -14.80 -22.24 -68.27
CA PRO A 6 -13.47 -22.69 -67.77
C PRO A 6 -12.21 -21.89 -68.27
N THR A 7 -11.01 -22.19 -67.71
CA THR A 7 -9.64 -22.30 -68.36
C THR A 7 -9.01 -21.15 -69.19
N ASN A 8 -7.68 -21.04 -69.40
CA ASN A 8 -6.43 -21.39 -68.67
C ASN A 8 -5.20 -20.90 -69.49
N SER A 9 -3.99 -20.98 -68.90
CA SER A 9 -2.62 -21.08 -69.51
C SER A 9 -1.72 -19.84 -69.75
N GLU A 10 -0.56 -19.92 -69.10
CA GLU A 10 0.76 -19.25 -69.25
C GLU A 10 1.49 -19.61 -70.60
N PRO A 11 2.71 -19.11 -70.97
CA PRO A 11 3.81 -18.62 -70.12
C PRO A 11 4.73 -17.46 -70.61
N VAL A 12 5.78 -17.22 -69.81
CA VAL A 12 6.87 -16.20 -69.81
C VAL A 12 8.07 -16.64 -70.69
N PRO A 13 8.79 -15.74 -71.44
CA PRO A 13 10.10 -15.21 -70.97
C PRO A 13 10.57 -13.80 -71.43
N ASP A 14 11.55 -13.27 -70.69
CA ASP A 14 12.45 -12.10 -70.92
C ASP A 14 13.52 -12.33 -72.03
N PRO A 15 14.47 -11.38 -72.30
CA PRO A 15 14.43 -9.89 -72.39
C PRO A 15 15.06 -9.40 -73.74
N ILE A 16 15.40 -8.10 -73.91
CA ILE A 16 16.61 -7.57 -74.62
C ILE A 16 16.69 -6.01 -74.69
N GLU A 17 17.91 -5.47 -74.61
CA GLU A 17 18.35 -4.05 -74.80
C GLU A 17 19.36 -4.00 -76.00
N PRO A 18 19.94 -2.88 -76.49
CA PRO A 18 19.71 -1.43 -76.26
C PRO A 18 19.72 -0.59 -77.58
N THR A 19 19.83 0.75 -77.50
CA THR A 19 20.56 1.54 -78.54
C THR A 19 21.01 2.92 -78.02
N THR A 20 22.00 3.55 -78.67
CA THR A 20 22.70 4.77 -78.21
C THR A 20 23.06 5.74 -79.35
N ARG A 21 23.20 7.06 -79.06
CA ARG A 21 24.22 8.03 -79.56
C ARG A 21 23.84 9.51 -79.29
N THR A 22 24.64 10.33 -78.57
CA THR A 22 25.77 11.24 -78.97
C THR A 22 25.40 12.41 -79.91
N ASN A 23 25.96 13.64 -79.88
CA ASN A 23 26.91 14.39 -79.02
C ASN A 23 26.85 15.91 -79.45
N ASP A 24 27.54 16.92 -78.90
CA ASP A 24 28.51 17.04 -77.78
C ASP A 24 28.05 18.18 -76.80
N ASP A 25 28.62 19.37 -76.51
CA ASP A 25 29.91 20.07 -76.77
C ASP A 25 30.14 21.23 -75.76
N ALA A 26 31.38 21.77 -75.74
CA ALA A 26 31.89 23.04 -75.18
C ALA A 26 31.84 23.31 -73.64
N LEU A 27 33.01 23.65 -73.10
CA LEU A 27 33.30 24.05 -71.70
C LEU A 27 34.21 25.29 -71.73
N PRO A 28 34.26 26.16 -70.69
CA PRO A 28 35.40 26.02 -69.77
C PRO A 28 35.23 26.50 -68.30
N SER A 29 35.74 25.66 -67.39
CA SER A 29 36.54 26.00 -66.19
C SER A 29 35.91 26.45 -64.85
N ALA A 30 36.59 26.00 -63.78
CA ALA A 30 36.74 26.59 -62.45
C ALA A 30 35.53 26.76 -61.51
N THR A 31 35.26 25.74 -60.68
CA THR A 31 35.61 25.75 -59.23
C THR A 31 35.45 24.36 -58.58
N LYS A 32 35.98 24.16 -57.36
CA LYS A 32 36.17 22.82 -56.75
C LYS A 32 35.07 22.46 -55.73
N LYS A 33 34.56 21.22 -55.79
CA LYS A 33 33.75 20.60 -54.71
C LYS A 33 34.61 20.26 -53.48
N PRO A 34 34.13 20.45 -52.24
CA PRO A 34 34.68 19.82 -51.05
C PRO A 34 33.87 18.57 -50.60
N ALA A 35 34.58 17.66 -49.93
CA ALA A 35 34.16 16.31 -49.56
C ALA A 35 32.87 16.18 -48.71
N ARG A 36 31.93 15.32 -49.15
CA ARG A 36 30.79 14.85 -48.33
C ARG A 36 31.10 13.62 -47.45
N LYS A 37 32.36 13.13 -47.46
CA LYS A 37 32.83 11.95 -46.67
C LYS A 37 33.59 12.30 -45.37
N SER A 38 33.94 13.56 -45.13
CA SER A 38 34.67 13.98 -43.91
C SER A 38 33.75 14.24 -42.71
N ALA A 39 32.49 14.60 -42.93
CA ALA A 39 31.53 14.89 -41.85
C ALA A 39 31.22 13.65 -41.00
N ILE A 40 30.94 12.51 -41.64
CA ILE A 40 30.64 11.24 -40.94
C ILE A 40 31.84 10.77 -40.12
N LYS A 41 33.07 10.88 -40.65
CA LYS A 41 34.28 10.51 -39.92
C LYS A 41 34.53 11.41 -38.71
N ARG A 42 34.30 12.72 -38.84
CA ARG A 42 34.38 13.67 -37.70
C ARG A 42 33.32 13.43 -36.64
N LEU A 43 32.12 12.96 -37.02
CA LEU A 43 31.08 12.60 -36.05
C LEU A 43 31.49 11.36 -35.24
N ALA A 44 32.02 10.32 -35.91
CA ALA A 44 32.58 9.15 -35.22
C ALA A 44 33.79 9.50 -34.32
N GLU A 45 34.73 10.32 -34.82
CA GLU A 45 35.90 10.80 -34.05
C GLU A 45 35.50 11.71 -32.87
N ALA A 46 34.36 12.39 -32.93
CA ALA A 46 33.80 13.14 -31.79
C ALA A 46 33.18 12.20 -30.74
N THR A 47 32.34 11.23 -31.16
CA THR A 47 31.74 10.23 -30.26
C THR A 47 32.83 9.45 -29.52
N GLN A 48 33.88 9.01 -30.22
CA GLN A 48 34.96 8.23 -29.64
C GLN A 48 35.77 9.02 -28.59
N ARG A 49 35.94 10.34 -28.75
CA ARG A 49 36.60 11.20 -27.75
C ARG A 49 35.79 11.42 -26.48
N VAL A 50 34.46 11.37 -26.56
CA VAL A 50 33.61 11.36 -25.34
C VAL A 50 33.83 10.05 -24.57
N MET A 51 33.90 8.91 -25.27
CA MET A 51 34.11 7.59 -24.64
C MET A 51 35.51 7.40 -24.05
N GLU A 52 36.57 7.94 -24.68
CA GLU A 52 37.94 7.91 -24.14
C GLU A 52 38.08 8.66 -22.79
N THR A 53 37.16 9.56 -22.46
CA THR A 53 37.13 10.26 -21.16
C THR A 53 36.48 9.41 -20.04
N VAL A 54 35.85 8.27 -20.38
CA VAL A 54 35.11 7.41 -19.44
C VAL A 54 35.84 6.07 -19.19
N ALA A 55 36.60 5.55 -20.15
CA ALA A 55 37.23 4.22 -20.11
C ALA A 55 38.48 4.07 -19.18
N GLY A 56 38.63 4.93 -18.18
CA GLY A 56 39.93 5.25 -17.56
C GLY A 56 40.34 4.54 -16.26
N VAL A 57 39.73 3.41 -15.84
CA VAL A 57 40.06 2.76 -14.54
C VAL A 57 40.17 1.22 -14.62
N VAL A 58 41.42 0.74 -14.55
CA VAL A 58 41.88 -0.61 -14.12
C VAL A 58 41.47 -1.83 -14.97
N SER A 59 42.43 -2.28 -15.79
CA SER A 59 42.64 -3.72 -16.09
C SER A 59 43.66 -4.31 -15.09
N PRO A 60 43.53 -5.58 -14.66
CA PRO A 60 44.51 -6.25 -13.80
C PRO A 60 45.69 -6.86 -14.59
N PRO A 61 46.88 -7.05 -13.97
CA PRO A 61 48.06 -7.63 -14.63
C PRO A 61 48.15 -9.17 -14.56
N HIS A 62 48.82 -9.77 -15.55
CA HIS A 62 49.26 -11.18 -15.51
C HIS A 62 50.53 -11.36 -14.64
N VAL A 63 50.63 -12.50 -13.93
CA VAL A 63 51.87 -13.03 -13.33
C VAL A 63 51.89 -14.56 -13.42
N GLU A 64 53.08 -15.13 -13.57
CA GLU A 64 53.37 -16.57 -13.60
C GLU A 64 54.52 -16.93 -12.63
N SER A 65 54.69 -18.17 -12.15
CA SER A 65 53.77 -19.32 -11.99
C SER A 65 54.46 -20.40 -11.10
N VAL A 66 54.20 -21.69 -11.33
CA VAL A 66 54.88 -22.88 -10.73
C VAL A 66 54.76 -23.09 -9.20
N ALA A 67 54.07 -24.18 -8.80
CA ALA A 67 54.56 -25.17 -7.81
C ALA A 67 53.58 -26.37 -7.69
N GLU A 68 54.07 -27.54 -7.25
CA GLU A 68 53.31 -28.80 -7.19
C GLU A 68 52.80 -29.20 -5.79
N SER A 69 52.03 -30.30 -5.77
CA SER A 69 51.61 -31.17 -4.64
C SER A 69 50.27 -30.85 -3.95
N GLY A 70 49.47 -31.85 -3.53
CA GLY A 70 49.64 -33.31 -3.66
C GLY A 70 48.33 -34.10 -3.46
N LYS A 71 48.28 -35.35 -3.96
CA LYS A 71 47.07 -36.21 -3.96
C LYS A 71 46.87 -36.97 -2.64
N LYS A 72 45.63 -37.07 -2.13
CA LYS A 72 44.90 -38.35 -1.89
C LYS A 72 43.46 -38.15 -1.33
N PRO A 73 42.56 -39.16 -1.39
CA PRO A 73 41.11 -38.97 -1.27
C PRO A 73 40.50 -39.74 -0.04
N PRO A 74 39.24 -40.27 0.00
CA PRO A 74 38.38 -40.07 1.19
C PRO A 74 38.20 -41.32 2.08
N ALA A 75 37.73 -41.09 3.32
CA ALA A 75 37.29 -42.13 4.26
C ALA A 75 35.76 -42.30 4.26
N ARG A 76 35.26 -43.47 4.72
CA ARG A 76 33.86 -43.92 4.58
C ARG A 76 33.37 -44.63 5.86
N ALA A 77 32.04 -44.75 6.01
CA ALA A 77 31.30 -45.46 7.06
C ALA A 77 31.13 -44.65 8.38
N ARG A 78 30.12 -44.92 9.24
CA ARG A 78 29.25 -46.11 9.39
C ARG A 78 27.74 -45.80 9.44
N ARG A 79 26.91 -46.86 9.32
CA ARG A 79 25.45 -46.87 9.53
C ARG A 79 25.07 -47.33 10.95
N GLY A 80 23.91 -46.87 11.42
CA GLY A 80 23.17 -47.38 12.60
C GLY A 80 22.40 -46.23 13.28
N GLY A 81 21.15 -46.37 13.75
CA GLY A 81 20.19 -47.47 13.67
C GLY A 81 18.76 -46.95 13.99
N LYS A 82 17.70 -47.66 13.56
CA LYS A 82 16.31 -47.16 13.55
C LYS A 82 15.74 -46.73 14.92
N ALA A 83 14.93 -45.67 14.90
CA ALA A 83 13.66 -45.57 15.63
C ALA A 83 12.65 -44.83 14.73
N LEU A 84 11.34 -45.06 14.87
CA LEU A 84 10.29 -44.35 14.13
C LEU A 84 9.60 -43.32 15.04
N ALA A 85 9.33 -42.14 14.49
CA ALA A 85 8.32 -41.19 14.94
C ALA A 85 7.64 -40.62 13.68
N ALA A 86 6.38 -40.15 13.79
CA ALA A 86 5.60 -39.73 12.63
C ALA A 86 5.99 -38.33 12.13
N ASP A 87 5.98 -38.13 10.81
CA ASP A 87 6.29 -36.87 10.16
C ASP A 87 5.20 -35.81 10.39
N LEU A 88 5.62 -34.61 10.81
CA LEU A 88 4.87 -33.36 10.66
C LEU A 88 5.60 -32.51 9.60
N PRO A 89 4.90 -31.85 8.66
CA PRO A 89 5.55 -31.06 7.63
C PRO A 89 6.24 -29.83 8.24
N ALA A 90 7.56 -29.72 8.03
CA ALA A 90 8.36 -28.64 8.58
C ALA A 90 8.18 -27.32 7.79
N ALA A 91 7.20 -26.52 8.21
CA ALA A 91 6.90 -25.19 7.65
C ALA A 91 7.31 -24.03 8.58
N GLU A 92 8.23 -24.26 9.53
CA GLU A 92 8.80 -23.23 10.40
C GLU A 92 10.32 -23.11 10.19
N ARG A 93 10.74 -22.01 9.55
CA ARG A 93 12.07 -21.41 9.65
C ARG A 93 11.94 -19.91 9.50
N ASP A 94 12.68 -19.15 10.31
CA ASP A 94 12.82 -17.71 10.10
C ASP A 94 13.47 -17.46 8.72
N LEU A 95 12.76 -16.73 7.85
CA LEU A 95 13.25 -16.34 6.53
C LEU A 95 13.72 -14.89 6.58
N PRO A 96 14.95 -14.59 6.11
CA PRO A 96 15.51 -13.25 6.25
C PRO A 96 14.78 -12.21 5.39
N VAL A 97 14.71 -10.98 5.90
CA VAL A 97 14.41 -9.79 5.10
C VAL A 97 15.54 -9.60 4.08
N PRO A 98 15.27 -9.22 2.81
CA PRO A 98 16.33 -8.94 1.85
C PRO A 98 17.23 -7.78 2.31
N THR A 99 18.52 -8.05 2.53
CA THR A 99 19.53 -7.01 2.83
C THR A 99 20.39 -6.76 1.60
N TRP A 100 20.35 -5.56 1.04
CA TRP A 100 21.06 -5.21 -0.20
C TRP A 100 22.56 -5.03 0.04
N ARG A 101 23.38 -6.02 -0.34
CA ARG A 101 24.83 -6.02 -0.06
C ARG A 101 25.67 -5.57 -1.25
N THR A 102 26.19 -4.35 -1.15
CA THR A 102 27.19 -3.80 -2.09
C THR A 102 28.51 -4.60 -2.06
N PRO A 103 29.21 -4.81 -3.21
CA PRO A 103 30.43 -5.62 -3.25
C PRO A 103 31.59 -5.07 -2.41
N LEU A 104 32.10 -5.89 -1.47
CA LEU A 104 33.30 -5.59 -0.67
C LEU A 104 34.58 -5.60 -1.53
N ARG A 105 35.40 -4.55 -1.39
CA ARG A 105 36.81 -4.55 -1.83
C ARG A 105 37.76 -4.82 -0.65
N PRO A 106 38.95 -5.40 -0.89
CA PRO A 106 39.79 -5.98 0.16
C PRO A 106 40.47 -4.93 1.05
N ALA A 107 40.61 -5.26 2.34
CA ALA A 107 41.19 -4.38 3.35
C ALA A 107 42.72 -4.22 3.21
N THR A 108 43.21 -2.98 3.32
CA THR A 108 44.64 -2.66 3.42
C THR A 108 45.04 -2.37 4.88
N SER A 109 46.09 -3.02 5.36
CA SER A 109 46.56 -2.91 6.75
C SER A 109 47.48 -1.72 7.03
N LYS A 110 47.27 -1.03 8.16
CA LYS A 110 48.27 -0.39 9.06
C LYS A 110 47.52 0.11 10.30
N ALA A 111 47.79 -0.44 11.50
CA ALA A 111 48.95 -0.22 12.37
C ALA A 111 48.69 0.94 13.36
N ALA A 112 48.60 0.62 14.65
CA ALA A 112 48.36 1.57 15.75
C ALA A 112 49.65 2.22 16.25
N PRO A 113 49.52 3.26 17.10
CA PRO A 113 50.23 3.20 18.38
C PRO A 113 49.29 3.41 19.59
N GLN A 114 49.78 3.01 20.76
CA GLN A 114 49.11 3.10 22.07
C GLN A 114 49.41 4.44 22.75
N GLN A 115 48.56 4.87 23.70
CA GLN A 115 49.04 5.35 25.01
C GLN A 115 47.92 5.44 26.05
N GLU A 116 48.14 4.81 27.21
CA GLU A 116 47.44 5.10 28.46
C GLU A 116 48.29 6.03 29.33
N VAL A 117 47.69 7.03 29.97
CA VAL A 117 48.21 7.65 31.21
C VAL A 117 47.01 8.02 32.09
N ALA A 118 47.05 7.69 33.38
CA ALA A 118 46.01 8.04 34.35
C ALA A 118 46.50 9.06 35.38
N SER A 119 45.62 9.93 35.90
CA SER A 119 45.73 10.48 37.27
C SER A 119 44.43 11.15 37.77
N GLU A 120 44.15 10.97 39.06
CA GLU A 120 43.23 11.75 39.89
C GLU A 120 43.89 13.11 40.32
N PRO A 121 43.24 14.09 41.03
CA PRO A 121 42.22 13.88 42.08
C PRO A 121 41.08 14.93 42.24
N ARG A 122 40.21 14.66 43.23
CA ARG A 122 39.07 15.48 43.67
C ARG A 122 39.47 16.67 44.57
N GLY A 123 38.68 17.75 44.54
CA GLY A 123 38.77 18.89 45.50
C GLY A 123 37.39 19.44 45.94
N ARG A 124 37.19 19.68 47.24
CA ARG A 124 35.92 20.17 47.84
C ARG A 124 35.99 21.65 48.28
N ARG A 125 34.89 22.41 48.13
CA ARG A 125 34.22 23.27 49.18
C ARG A 125 33.03 24.03 48.53
N ARG A 126 31.79 24.10 49.05
CA ARG A 126 31.20 24.44 50.38
C ARG A 126 30.71 25.90 50.47
N ARG A 127 29.41 26.11 50.23
CA ARG A 127 28.54 27.19 50.77
C ARG A 127 27.42 26.49 51.59
N GLY A 128 26.75 27.06 52.60
CA GLY A 128 26.88 28.38 53.25
C GLY A 128 25.53 28.80 53.84
N ARG A 129 25.28 28.59 55.15
CA ARG A 129 23.96 28.78 55.80
C ARG A 129 24.03 29.79 56.96
N ARG A 130 23.14 30.79 56.93
CA ARG A 130 22.80 31.79 57.97
C ARG A 130 21.60 32.59 57.45
N THR A 131 20.63 33.08 58.24
CA THR A 131 20.17 32.73 59.61
C THR A 131 18.74 33.29 59.73
N GLU A 132 17.88 32.66 60.53
CA GLU A 132 16.54 33.16 60.87
C GLU A 132 16.58 33.87 62.23
N GLU A 133 15.71 34.87 62.44
CA GLU A 133 15.48 35.47 63.77
C GLU A 133 14.02 35.92 63.93
N ALA A 134 13.59 36.16 65.17
CA ALA A 134 12.23 35.92 65.64
C ALA A 134 11.12 36.90 65.20
N ALA A 135 9.87 36.45 65.34
CA ALA A 135 8.64 37.23 65.21
C ALA A 135 7.97 37.53 66.58
N PRO A 136 7.15 38.58 66.69
CA PRO A 136 6.10 38.70 67.71
C PRO A 136 4.72 38.26 67.16
N THR A 137 3.77 38.01 68.07
CA THR A 137 2.42 37.51 67.75
C THR A 137 1.37 38.55 68.12
N GLU A 138 0.38 38.83 67.26
CA GLU A 138 -0.88 39.41 67.74
C GLU A 138 -2.11 39.04 66.88
N GLN A 139 -3.06 38.36 67.56
CA GLN A 139 -4.53 38.25 67.43
C GLN A 139 -5.26 38.29 66.06
N GLN A 140 -6.38 37.57 66.02
CA GLN A 140 -7.23 37.38 64.84
C GLN A 140 -8.43 38.33 64.81
N GLU A 141 -8.73 38.93 63.65
CA GLU A 141 -10.07 39.41 63.29
C GLU A 141 -10.51 38.78 61.95
N VAL A 142 -11.83 38.71 61.72
CA VAL A 142 -12.43 38.04 60.56
C VAL A 142 -13.03 39.07 59.59
N PRO A 143 -12.43 39.29 58.39
CA PRO A 143 -13.00 40.15 57.36
C PRO A 143 -14.16 39.48 56.61
N GLN A 144 -15.17 40.27 56.25
CA GLN A 144 -16.38 39.81 55.59
C GLN A 144 -16.19 39.45 54.10
N VAL A 145 -17.01 38.53 53.60
CA VAL A 145 -17.06 38.18 52.16
C VAL A 145 -17.67 39.33 51.36
N GLN A 146 -16.85 40.04 50.59
CA GLN A 146 -17.33 40.92 49.53
C GLN A 146 -17.48 40.14 48.21
N MET A 147 -18.67 40.23 47.59
CA MET A 147 -18.90 39.68 46.25
C MET A 147 -18.02 40.40 45.22
N ARG A 148 -17.07 39.67 44.61
CA ARG A 148 -16.41 40.13 43.39
C ARG A 148 -17.34 39.95 42.20
N GLN A 149 -17.50 41.01 41.41
CA GLN A 149 -18.20 40.96 40.12
C GLN A 149 -17.55 39.93 39.19
N PRO A 150 -18.31 39.30 38.27
CA PRO A 150 -17.76 38.35 37.32
C PRO A 150 -16.72 39.04 36.43
N ARG A 151 -15.49 38.52 36.42
CA ARG A 151 -14.50 38.91 35.41
C ARG A 151 -15.06 38.53 34.05
N ARG A 152 -15.22 39.49 33.13
CA ARG A 152 -15.34 39.21 31.70
C ARG A 152 -14.20 38.25 31.32
N ARG A 153 -14.53 37.06 30.79
CA ARG A 153 -13.55 36.25 30.04
C ARG A 153 -13.02 37.19 28.94
N LEU A 154 -11.73 37.51 28.98
CA LEU A 154 -11.04 37.97 27.78
C LEU A 154 -11.02 36.76 26.86
N VAL A 155 -11.91 36.76 25.86
CA VAL A 155 -11.79 35.87 24.72
C VAL A 155 -10.45 36.23 24.10
N ALA A 156 -9.47 35.34 24.22
CA ALA A 156 -8.25 35.47 23.45
C ALA A 156 -8.67 35.46 21.97
N LYS A 157 -8.26 36.47 21.20
CA LYS A 157 -8.29 36.32 19.74
C LYS A 157 -7.53 35.04 19.42
N GLU A 158 -8.15 34.13 18.69
CA GLU A 158 -7.39 33.03 18.10
C GLU A 158 -6.26 33.62 17.24
N PRO A 159 -5.06 32.99 17.22
CA PRO A 159 -4.04 33.37 16.27
C PRO A 159 -4.62 33.18 14.87
N GLU A 160 -4.68 34.29 14.13
CA GLU A 160 -5.14 34.34 12.74
C GLU A 160 -4.23 33.42 11.92
N ARG A 161 -4.74 32.23 11.57
CA ARG A 161 -3.93 31.17 10.94
C ARG A 161 -3.20 31.74 9.73
N ALA A 162 -1.90 31.48 9.64
CA ALA A 162 -1.16 31.72 8.41
C ALA A 162 -1.92 31.01 7.27
N PRO A 163 -2.33 31.72 6.20
CA PRO A 163 -3.11 31.10 5.14
C PRO A 163 -2.31 29.97 4.52
N LEU A 164 -2.94 28.81 4.35
CA LEU A 164 -2.34 27.72 3.59
C LEU A 164 -1.97 28.22 2.18
N PRO A 165 -0.86 27.73 1.59
CA PRO A 165 -0.56 28.04 0.19
C PRO A 165 -1.78 27.65 -0.66
N PRO A 166 -2.17 28.47 -1.65
CA PRO A 166 -3.38 28.22 -2.42
C PRO A 166 -3.33 26.84 -3.09
N PRO A 167 -4.46 26.10 -3.13
CA PRO A 167 -4.51 24.77 -3.73
C PRO A 167 -4.04 24.82 -5.19
N LYS A 168 -3.36 23.76 -5.64
CA LYS A 168 -2.84 23.72 -7.02
C LYS A 168 -4.03 23.76 -8.00
N PRO A 169 -3.94 24.53 -9.11
CA PRO A 169 -5.00 24.54 -10.11
C PRO A 169 -5.10 23.14 -10.74
N ILE A 170 -6.31 22.61 -10.89
CA ILE A 170 -6.51 21.38 -11.66
C ILE A 170 -6.20 21.72 -13.12
N LEU A 171 -5.15 21.09 -13.66
CA LEU A 171 -4.75 21.27 -15.04
C LEU A 171 -5.74 20.50 -15.95
N PRO A 172 -6.30 21.14 -16.99
CA PRO A 172 -7.20 20.46 -17.92
C PRO A 172 -6.42 19.41 -18.72
N ILE A 173 -7.02 18.25 -18.93
CA ILE A 173 -6.47 17.16 -19.73
C ILE A 173 -7.12 17.24 -21.13
N PRO A 174 -6.36 17.34 -22.23
CA PRO A 174 -6.92 17.34 -23.58
C PRO A 174 -7.66 16.01 -23.89
N THR A 175 -8.71 16.06 -24.71
CA THR A 175 -9.54 14.88 -25.00
C THR A 175 -8.83 13.81 -25.84
N ASP A 176 -7.82 14.19 -26.62
CA ASP A 176 -6.96 13.26 -27.36
C ASP A 176 -5.80 12.71 -26.50
N ALA A 177 -5.52 13.32 -25.35
CA ALA A 177 -4.38 12.99 -24.51
C ALA A 177 -4.50 11.59 -23.88
N PRO A 178 -3.38 10.86 -23.74
CA PRO A 178 -3.33 9.64 -22.96
C PRO A 178 -3.68 9.91 -21.48
N GLN A 179 -4.64 9.16 -20.95
CA GLN A 179 -5.17 9.34 -19.59
C GLN A 179 -5.78 8.03 -19.05
N VAL A 180 -5.96 7.93 -17.73
CA VAL A 180 -6.73 6.86 -17.11
C VAL A 180 -8.13 7.36 -16.80
N ILE A 181 -9.14 6.73 -17.41
CA ILE A 181 -10.57 6.94 -17.10
C ILE A 181 -11.09 5.78 -16.23
N VAL A 182 -12.24 5.98 -15.59
CA VAL A 182 -12.98 4.88 -14.92
C VAL A 182 -14.24 4.59 -15.73
N ARG A 183 -14.37 3.36 -16.23
CA ARG A 183 -15.55 2.84 -16.92
C ARG A 183 -16.10 1.69 -16.09
N ASP A 184 -17.35 1.77 -15.62
CA ASP A 184 -18.01 0.69 -14.87
C ASP A 184 -17.19 0.16 -13.67
N GLY A 185 -16.48 1.07 -12.99
CA GLY A 185 -15.55 0.76 -11.88
C GLY A 185 -14.15 0.28 -12.30
N VAL A 186 -13.85 0.22 -13.60
CA VAL A 186 -12.59 -0.29 -14.17
C VAL A 186 -11.68 0.85 -14.62
N PRO A 187 -10.48 1.04 -14.01
CA PRO A 187 -9.46 1.96 -14.51
C PRO A 187 -8.97 1.51 -15.89
N THR A 188 -9.13 2.36 -16.90
CA THR A 188 -8.82 2.05 -18.30
C THR A 188 -7.89 3.12 -18.85
N LEU A 189 -6.71 2.71 -19.34
CA LEU A 189 -5.81 3.60 -20.08
C LEU A 189 -6.39 3.85 -21.48
N VAL A 190 -6.62 5.12 -21.82
CA VAL A 190 -7.18 5.56 -23.11
C VAL A 190 -6.34 6.66 -23.73
N ARG A 191 -6.39 6.79 -25.06
CA ARG A 191 -5.83 7.88 -25.86
C ARG A 191 -6.64 7.99 -27.15
N ASP A 192 -6.98 9.21 -27.60
CA ASP A 192 -7.61 9.46 -28.91
C ASP A 192 -8.78 8.49 -29.26
N GLY A 193 -9.74 8.36 -28.34
CA GLY A 193 -10.91 7.48 -28.50
C GLY A 193 -10.62 5.96 -28.48
N ARG A 194 -9.37 5.53 -28.22
CA ARG A 194 -8.94 4.13 -28.15
C ARG A 194 -8.51 3.75 -26.73
N ALA A 195 -9.05 2.66 -26.21
CA ALA A 195 -8.54 2.02 -25.00
C ALA A 195 -7.32 1.14 -25.30
N TYR A 196 -6.45 1.00 -24.32
CA TYR A 196 -5.25 0.17 -24.37
C TYR A 196 -5.39 -0.99 -23.37
N PRO A 197 -5.22 -2.25 -23.81
CA PRO A 197 -5.23 -3.39 -22.90
C PRO A 197 -4.19 -3.20 -21.78
N PRO A 198 -4.51 -3.46 -20.50
CA PRO A 198 -3.64 -3.22 -19.35
C PRO A 198 -2.53 -4.29 -19.21
N ILE A 199 -1.75 -4.46 -20.28
CA ILE A 199 -0.55 -5.31 -20.33
C ILE A 199 0.60 -4.51 -20.94
N PHE A 200 1.72 -4.50 -20.21
CA PHE A 200 2.90 -3.68 -20.50
C PHE A 200 4.13 -4.59 -20.67
N PHE A 201 5.11 -4.13 -21.44
CA PHE A 201 6.49 -4.63 -21.40
C PHE A 201 7.39 -3.62 -20.70
N PHE A 202 8.40 -4.05 -19.94
CA PHE A 202 9.49 -3.19 -19.46
C PHE A 202 10.86 -3.74 -19.89
N GLY A 203 11.71 -2.83 -20.40
CA GLY A 203 13.12 -3.10 -20.68
C GLY A 203 14.05 -1.96 -20.24
N ASN A 204 15.23 -2.33 -19.75
CA ASN A 204 16.28 -1.43 -19.27
C ASN A 204 17.35 -1.20 -20.37
N ALA A 205 17.28 -0.07 -21.06
CA ALA A 205 18.10 0.22 -22.24
C ALA A 205 19.45 0.93 -21.92
N SER A 206 20.08 0.62 -20.77
CA SER A 206 21.24 1.35 -20.24
C SER A 206 22.50 1.34 -21.12
N ASP A 207 22.66 0.35 -22.01
CA ASP A 207 23.83 0.22 -22.87
C ASP A 207 23.49 -0.45 -24.22
N GLU A 208 24.40 -0.32 -25.20
CA GLU A 208 24.22 -0.79 -26.57
C GLU A 208 24.00 -2.32 -26.66
N SER A 209 24.53 -3.12 -25.73
CA SER A 209 24.31 -4.57 -25.72
C SER A 209 22.91 -4.93 -25.22
N ARG A 210 22.42 -4.22 -24.20
CA ARG A 210 21.04 -4.35 -23.68
C ARG A 210 20.00 -3.82 -24.66
N VAL A 211 20.26 -2.71 -25.36
CA VAL A 211 19.37 -2.16 -26.38
C VAL A 211 18.99 -3.23 -27.43
N GLY A 212 19.94 -4.05 -27.88
CA GLY A 212 19.65 -5.15 -28.82
C GLY A 212 18.68 -6.21 -28.28
N THR A 213 18.75 -6.53 -26.99
CA THR A 213 17.82 -7.45 -26.32
C THR A 213 16.44 -6.80 -26.14
N VAL A 214 16.39 -5.58 -25.61
CA VAL A 214 15.14 -4.83 -25.38
C VAL A 214 14.34 -4.69 -26.68
N LEU A 215 14.98 -4.32 -27.79
CA LEU A 215 14.30 -4.14 -29.07
C LEU A 215 13.77 -5.46 -29.67
N GLU A 216 14.45 -6.59 -29.41
CA GLU A 216 13.94 -7.91 -29.82
C GLU A 216 12.72 -8.32 -28.99
N GLU A 217 12.70 -8.01 -27.70
CA GLU A 217 11.56 -8.25 -26.81
C GLU A 217 10.38 -7.30 -27.12
N VAL A 218 10.63 -6.01 -27.42
CA VAL A 218 9.64 -5.06 -27.96
C VAL A 218 9.01 -5.58 -29.25
N ARG A 219 9.80 -6.09 -30.19
CA ARG A 219 9.28 -6.68 -31.44
C ARG A 219 8.39 -7.89 -31.16
N LEU A 220 8.81 -8.81 -30.28
CA LEU A 220 8.01 -9.97 -29.90
C LEU A 220 6.72 -9.57 -29.17
N ALA A 221 6.76 -8.53 -28.35
CA ALA A 221 5.60 -7.94 -27.68
C ALA A 221 4.63 -7.32 -28.71
N GLY A 222 5.13 -6.50 -29.63
CA GLY A 222 4.34 -5.89 -30.72
C GLY A 222 3.74 -6.93 -31.67
N GLU A 223 4.45 -8.03 -31.97
CA GLU A 223 3.94 -9.17 -32.75
C GLU A 223 2.83 -9.95 -32.03
N ALA A 224 2.87 -10.01 -30.69
CA ALA A 224 1.74 -10.47 -29.89
C ALA A 224 0.65 -9.41 -29.69
N GLY A 225 0.90 -8.17 -30.11
CA GLY A 225 0.05 -6.99 -29.94
C GLY A 225 -0.04 -6.49 -28.50
N VAL A 226 1.07 -6.53 -27.77
CA VAL A 226 1.34 -5.78 -26.54
C VAL A 226 2.15 -4.54 -26.96
N HIS A 227 1.47 -3.39 -27.01
CA HIS A 227 2.02 -2.16 -27.60
C HIS A 227 2.43 -1.10 -26.57
N VAL A 228 2.24 -1.35 -25.27
CA VAL A 228 2.60 -0.42 -24.21
C VAL A 228 3.97 -0.80 -23.63
N HIS A 229 4.96 0.05 -23.84
CA HIS A 229 6.37 -0.24 -23.53
C HIS A 229 6.92 0.77 -22.53
N SER A 230 7.44 0.30 -21.40
CA SER A 230 8.13 1.11 -20.40
C SER A 230 9.65 1.01 -20.60
N LEU A 231 10.32 2.15 -20.75
CA LEU A 231 11.77 2.23 -20.97
C LEU A 231 12.45 3.04 -19.87
N LEU A 232 13.50 2.47 -19.27
CA LEU A 232 14.32 3.17 -18.26
C LEU A 232 15.28 4.18 -18.91
N ILE A 233 15.34 5.37 -18.34
CA ILE A 233 16.30 6.44 -18.65
C ILE A 233 16.94 6.90 -17.33
N GLU A 234 18.27 6.84 -17.26
CA GLU A 234 19.03 7.51 -16.19
C GLU A 234 18.95 9.02 -16.38
N PHE A 235 18.45 9.74 -15.36
CA PHE A 235 18.11 11.16 -15.45
C PHE A 235 18.93 11.98 -14.45
N GLU A 236 20.16 12.36 -14.84
CA GLU A 236 21.04 13.18 -14.02
C GLU A 236 20.45 14.60 -13.81
N VAL A 237 20.40 15.04 -12.55
CA VAL A 237 19.86 16.34 -12.12
C VAL A 237 20.88 17.46 -12.38
N ASP A 238 21.17 17.70 -13.66
CA ASP A 238 21.89 18.86 -14.16
C ASP A 238 21.25 19.38 -15.47
N LEU A 239 21.11 20.69 -15.60
CA LEU A 239 20.58 21.36 -16.80
C LEU A 239 21.43 21.05 -18.04
N GLY A 240 22.73 20.81 -17.87
CA GLY A 240 23.63 20.38 -18.94
C GLY A 240 23.41 18.93 -19.41
N ALA A 241 22.78 18.09 -18.59
CA ALA A 241 22.53 16.68 -18.89
C ALA A 241 21.19 16.42 -19.59
N VAL A 242 20.17 17.27 -19.36
CA VAL A 242 18.82 17.18 -19.96
C VAL A 242 18.87 16.90 -21.46
N ASP A 243 19.71 17.66 -22.15
CA ASP A 243 19.89 17.65 -23.60
C ASP A 243 20.40 16.28 -24.11
N ALA A 244 21.19 15.56 -23.30
CA ALA A 244 21.63 14.19 -23.57
C ALA A 244 20.54 13.15 -23.27
N ALA A 245 19.79 13.31 -22.18
CA ALA A 245 18.66 12.45 -21.85
C ALA A 245 17.56 12.51 -22.94
N VAL A 246 17.23 13.71 -23.44
CA VAL A 246 16.30 13.90 -24.58
C VAL A 246 16.80 13.17 -25.82
N ARG A 247 18.10 13.27 -26.15
CA ARG A 247 18.69 12.55 -27.30
C ARG A 247 18.59 11.03 -27.15
N LEU A 248 18.86 10.49 -25.97
CA LEU A 248 18.73 9.06 -25.68
C LEU A 248 17.28 8.59 -25.80
N ALA A 249 16.35 9.27 -25.15
CA ALA A 249 14.92 8.95 -25.22
C ALA A 249 14.37 9.06 -26.66
N SER A 250 14.79 10.07 -27.43
CA SER A 250 14.42 10.22 -28.84
C SER A 250 14.97 9.09 -29.73
N TYR A 251 16.20 8.64 -29.48
CA TYR A 251 16.81 7.52 -30.21
C TYR A 251 16.08 6.20 -29.90
N LEU A 252 15.80 5.94 -28.61
CA LEU A 252 15.08 4.74 -28.19
C LEU A 252 13.64 4.74 -28.70
N LEU A 253 12.95 5.88 -28.69
CA LEU A 253 11.62 6.05 -29.29
C LEU A 253 11.62 5.66 -30.76
N ALA A 254 12.57 6.18 -31.55
CA ALA A 254 12.70 5.83 -32.96
C ALA A 254 12.94 4.34 -33.18
N LYS A 255 13.76 3.69 -32.33
CA LYS A 255 14.02 2.24 -32.43
C LYS A 255 12.87 1.36 -31.97
N VAL A 256 12.09 1.80 -31.00
CA VAL A 256 10.84 1.12 -30.62
C VAL A 256 9.80 1.26 -31.73
N ILE A 257 9.66 2.42 -32.39
CA ILE A 257 8.76 2.58 -33.55
C ILE A 257 9.20 1.76 -34.77
N GLU A 258 10.52 1.60 -35.00
CA GLU A 258 11.06 0.68 -36.02
C GLU A 258 10.73 -0.80 -35.72
N SER A 259 10.47 -1.15 -34.45
CA SER A 259 10.25 -2.54 -33.98
C SER A 259 8.76 -2.87 -33.77
N ASP A 260 7.97 -1.88 -33.35
CA ASP A 260 6.52 -1.92 -33.16
C ASP A 260 5.91 -0.58 -33.62
N PRO A 261 5.36 -0.50 -34.84
CA PRO A 261 4.74 0.72 -35.36
C PRO A 261 3.43 1.16 -34.66
N GLN A 262 2.86 0.37 -33.72
CA GLN A 262 1.73 0.80 -32.88
C GLN A 262 2.16 1.17 -31.45
N SER A 263 3.46 1.15 -31.16
CA SER A 263 4.03 1.38 -29.84
C SER A 263 3.55 2.68 -29.17
N GLN A 264 3.38 2.59 -27.85
CA GLN A 264 3.06 3.67 -26.95
C GLN A 264 4.01 3.58 -25.73
N VAL A 265 4.87 4.60 -25.58
CA VAL A 265 6.03 4.53 -24.69
C VAL A 265 5.83 5.36 -23.42
N LEU A 266 6.12 4.73 -22.28
CA LEU A 266 6.22 5.36 -20.96
C LEU A 266 7.72 5.43 -20.58
N PHE A 267 8.27 6.62 -20.39
CA PHE A 267 9.70 6.75 -20.02
C PHE A 267 9.86 6.78 -18.49
N ARG A 268 10.50 5.76 -17.91
CA ARG A 268 10.86 5.75 -16.48
C ARG A 268 12.15 6.53 -16.26
N LEU A 269 12.01 7.74 -15.72
CA LEU A 269 13.13 8.63 -15.41
C LEU A 269 13.62 8.35 -13.99
N VAL A 270 14.82 7.77 -13.88
CA VAL A 270 15.48 7.53 -12.59
C VAL A 270 16.32 8.75 -12.22
N PHE A 271 15.89 9.50 -11.20
CA PHE A 271 16.58 10.72 -10.78
C PHE A 271 17.96 10.39 -10.18
N LEU A 272 19.04 10.80 -10.86
CA LEU A 272 20.41 10.63 -10.38
C LEU A 272 21.02 11.98 -9.94
N ALA A 273 21.71 11.98 -8.81
CA ALA A 273 22.42 13.16 -8.33
C ALA A 273 23.78 13.31 -9.05
N PRO A 274 24.12 14.49 -9.59
CA PRO A 274 25.36 14.69 -10.36
C PRO A 274 26.61 14.53 -9.48
N LYS A 275 27.75 14.22 -10.10
CA LYS A 275 29.02 14.02 -9.39
C LYS A 275 29.42 15.28 -8.60
N GLY A 276 29.69 15.12 -7.31
CA GLY A 276 30.03 16.23 -6.40
C GLY A 276 28.83 17.01 -5.85
N TRP A 277 27.59 16.54 -6.04
CA TRP A 277 26.37 17.24 -5.60
C TRP A 277 26.38 17.74 -4.14
N THR A 278 27.09 17.06 -3.23
CA THR A 278 27.21 17.46 -1.80
C THR A 278 27.89 18.81 -1.59
N GLU A 279 28.70 19.28 -2.56
CA GLU A 279 29.31 20.62 -2.52
C GLU A 279 28.32 21.71 -2.96
N ARG A 280 27.35 21.34 -3.81
CA ARG A 280 26.30 22.22 -4.36
C ARG A 280 25.04 22.28 -3.48
N TYR A 281 24.69 21.15 -2.86
CA TYR A 281 23.49 20.98 -2.03
C TYR A 281 23.86 20.38 -0.65
N PRO A 282 24.67 21.08 0.18
CA PRO A 282 25.13 20.54 1.46
C PRO A 282 23.97 20.28 2.45
N ASN A 283 22.86 21.01 2.34
CA ASN A 283 21.68 20.83 3.19
C ASN A 283 20.91 19.54 2.87
N ALA A 284 21.06 18.97 1.68
CA ALA A 284 20.46 17.72 1.25
C ALA A 284 21.22 16.47 1.75
N ALA A 285 22.45 16.65 2.26
CA ALA A 285 23.34 15.55 2.57
C ALA A 285 23.04 14.94 3.95
N PHE A 286 22.82 13.62 3.96
CA PHE A 286 22.77 12.81 5.17
C PHE A 286 23.51 11.49 4.97
N ARG A 287 23.62 10.68 6.04
CA ARG A 287 24.27 9.37 5.98
C ARG A 287 23.30 8.28 6.39
N THR A 288 23.47 7.10 5.79
CA THR A 288 22.78 5.88 6.24
C THR A 288 23.33 5.43 7.60
N ALA A 289 22.66 4.47 8.25
CA ALA A 289 23.11 3.92 9.54
C ALA A 289 24.52 3.31 9.49
N GLU A 290 24.95 2.80 8.33
CA GLU A 290 26.31 2.29 8.07
C GLU A 290 27.35 3.41 7.88
N GLY A 291 26.93 4.67 7.90
CA GLY A 291 27.76 5.84 7.65
C GLY A 291 28.03 6.13 6.16
N SER A 292 27.40 5.38 5.24
CA SER A 292 27.49 5.67 3.80
C SER A 292 26.80 7.01 3.47
N LEU A 293 27.20 7.67 2.37
CA LEU A 293 26.50 8.87 1.90
C LEU A 293 25.22 8.40 1.19
N ALA A 294 24.06 8.83 1.68
CA ALA A 294 22.78 8.55 1.06
C ALA A 294 22.54 9.46 -0.17
N GLU A 295 21.53 9.15 -0.98
CA GLU A 295 21.02 10.07 -1.99
C GLU A 295 20.54 11.41 -1.39
N PRO A 296 20.43 12.50 -2.19
CA PRO A 296 19.89 13.76 -1.71
C PRO A 296 18.53 13.60 -1.02
N SER A 297 18.36 14.33 0.09
CA SER A 297 17.10 14.46 0.82
C SER A 297 15.92 14.77 -0.10
N VAL A 298 14.76 14.15 0.15
CA VAL A 298 13.49 14.53 -0.50
C VAL A 298 13.06 15.96 -0.11
N CYS A 299 13.57 16.48 1.00
CA CYS A 299 13.24 17.80 1.55
C CYS A 299 14.08 18.95 0.98
N ASP A 300 15.16 18.70 0.20
CA ASP A 300 16.00 19.80 -0.29
C ASP A 300 15.43 20.47 -1.54
N ASP A 301 14.80 21.63 -1.34
CA ASP A 301 14.15 22.39 -2.42
C ASP A 301 15.13 22.98 -3.45
N GLN A 302 16.44 23.02 -3.19
CA GLN A 302 17.41 23.48 -4.19
C GLN A 302 17.72 22.37 -5.21
N PHE A 303 18.01 21.15 -4.72
CA PHE A 303 18.19 19.98 -5.56
C PHE A 303 16.91 19.67 -6.34
N TRP A 304 15.76 19.63 -5.67
CA TRP A 304 14.48 19.31 -6.30
C TRP A 304 13.91 20.45 -7.15
N GLY A 305 14.27 21.70 -6.88
CA GLY A 305 14.00 22.83 -7.78
C GLY A 305 14.71 22.66 -9.13
N VAL A 306 15.99 22.27 -9.12
CA VAL A 306 16.74 21.95 -10.35
C VAL A 306 16.18 20.69 -11.02
N ALA A 307 15.79 19.65 -10.26
CA ALA A 307 15.13 18.48 -10.81
C ALA A 307 13.81 18.83 -11.52
N LYS A 308 12.98 19.72 -10.94
CA LYS A 308 11.76 20.25 -11.57
C LYS A 308 12.07 21.02 -12.85
N GLU A 309 13.11 21.86 -12.88
CA GLU A 309 13.51 22.60 -14.08
C GLU A 309 13.97 21.65 -15.19
N CYS A 310 14.86 20.69 -14.87
CA CYS A 310 15.31 19.64 -15.78
C CYS A 310 14.14 18.82 -16.34
N LEU A 311 13.22 18.39 -15.49
CA LEU A 311 12.05 17.61 -15.84
C LEU A 311 11.09 18.39 -16.76
N GLY A 312 10.89 19.68 -16.49
CA GLY A 312 10.08 20.56 -17.35
C GLY A 312 10.72 20.81 -18.72
N LEU A 313 12.04 20.97 -18.78
CA LEU A 313 12.78 21.10 -20.04
C LEU A 313 12.73 19.80 -20.87
N PHE A 314 12.97 18.65 -20.22
CA PHE A 314 12.83 17.33 -20.84
C PHE A 314 11.42 17.12 -21.39
N THR A 315 10.39 17.37 -20.58
CA THR A 315 8.98 17.19 -20.95
C THR A 315 8.59 18.02 -22.18
N ARG A 316 8.93 19.32 -22.19
CA ARG A 316 8.70 20.20 -23.35
C ARG A 316 9.46 19.74 -24.60
N ALA A 317 10.69 19.26 -24.44
CA ALA A 317 11.47 18.74 -25.55
C ALA A 317 10.81 17.47 -26.15
N MET A 318 10.40 16.51 -25.31
CA MET A 318 9.70 15.29 -25.75
C MET A 318 8.35 15.60 -26.42
N ARG A 319 7.60 16.60 -25.95
CA ARG A 319 6.37 17.09 -26.60
C ARG A 319 6.59 17.79 -27.95
N SER A 320 7.82 18.24 -28.24
CA SER A 320 8.17 18.87 -29.52
C SER A 320 8.68 17.88 -30.59
N LEU A 321 8.86 16.60 -30.26
CA LEU A 321 9.28 15.56 -31.20
C LEU A 321 8.21 15.27 -32.25
N GLY A 322 8.64 14.98 -33.49
CA GLY A 322 7.73 14.54 -34.57
C GLY A 322 7.07 13.18 -34.31
N GLN A 323 7.61 12.40 -33.37
CA GLN A 323 7.11 11.09 -32.95
C GLN A 323 6.38 11.14 -31.59
N ARG A 324 6.02 12.33 -31.08
CA ARG A 324 5.34 12.51 -29.79
C ARG A 324 4.04 11.73 -29.64
N ASP A 325 3.43 11.32 -30.75
CA ASP A 325 2.17 10.57 -30.77
C ASP A 325 2.37 9.08 -30.38
N HIS A 326 3.63 8.65 -30.24
CA HIS A 326 4.06 7.40 -29.62
C HIS A 326 4.45 7.53 -28.14
N ILE A 327 4.31 8.71 -27.52
CA ILE A 327 4.66 8.93 -26.11
C ILE A 327 3.38 9.02 -25.28
N LEU A 328 3.25 8.18 -24.26
CA LEU A 328 2.18 8.25 -23.25
C LEU A 328 2.51 9.28 -22.18
N GLY A 329 3.74 9.25 -21.67
CA GLY A 329 4.16 10.09 -20.57
C GLY A 329 5.38 9.54 -19.84
N LEU A 330 5.47 9.85 -18.55
CA LEU A 330 6.66 9.63 -17.73
C LEU A 330 6.34 8.83 -16.46
N HIS A 331 7.23 7.92 -16.08
CA HIS A 331 7.25 7.31 -14.75
C HIS A 331 8.38 7.97 -13.94
N LEU A 332 8.07 8.48 -12.76
CA LEU A 332 9.00 9.22 -11.90
C LEU A 332 9.62 8.29 -10.85
N GLU A 333 10.93 8.10 -10.91
CA GLU A 333 11.61 7.03 -10.16
C GLU A 333 12.83 7.51 -9.35
N ARG A 334 12.95 7.03 -8.11
CA ARG A 334 14.05 7.28 -7.17
C ARG A 334 14.16 6.13 -6.18
N GLY A 335 14.56 4.95 -6.67
CA GLY A 335 14.72 3.74 -5.86
C GLY A 335 13.41 3.26 -5.23
N GLU A 336 12.33 3.21 -6.01
CA GLU A 336 10.95 2.92 -5.57
C GLU A 336 10.43 3.84 -4.45
N TRP A 337 11.10 4.99 -4.25
CA TRP A 337 10.83 6.03 -3.24
C TRP A 337 10.90 5.57 -1.77
N PHE A 338 11.50 4.41 -1.48
CA PHE A 338 11.67 3.91 -0.11
C PHE A 338 13.01 4.30 0.54
N PHE A 339 13.04 4.24 1.88
CA PHE A 339 14.27 4.08 2.65
C PHE A 339 14.37 2.61 3.07
N ALA A 340 15.52 1.94 2.89
CA ALA A 340 15.67 0.55 3.31
C ALA A 340 15.72 0.42 4.85
N ALA A 341 15.33 -0.75 5.37
CA ALA A 341 15.22 -1.00 6.82
C ALA A 341 16.54 -0.84 7.58
N ASP A 342 17.66 -1.21 6.95
CA ASP A 342 19.02 -1.06 7.48
C ASP A 342 19.54 0.38 7.32
N TRP A 343 19.27 1.04 6.19
CA TRP A 343 19.76 2.39 5.90
C TRP A 343 19.36 3.47 6.92
N GLY A 344 18.27 3.28 7.67
CA GLY A 344 17.75 4.24 8.64
C GLY A 344 16.72 5.20 8.05
N TYR A 345 16.94 6.51 8.19
CA TYR A 345 16.13 7.55 7.56
C TYR A 345 16.89 8.86 7.34
N ASP A 346 16.30 9.77 6.56
CA ASP A 346 16.79 11.12 6.34
C ASP A 346 17.10 11.84 7.68
N THR A 347 18.31 12.38 7.78
CA THR A 347 18.81 13.15 8.93
C THR A 347 19.43 14.49 8.50
N SER A 348 19.14 14.93 7.28
CA SER A 348 19.70 16.13 6.65
C SER A 348 19.19 17.43 7.28
N GLN A 349 19.90 18.54 7.05
CA GLN A 349 19.47 19.86 7.51
C GLN A 349 18.14 20.28 6.86
N ALA A 350 17.94 19.96 5.57
CA ALA A 350 16.68 20.18 4.88
C ALA A 350 15.51 19.43 5.56
N ALA A 351 15.72 18.17 5.95
CA ALA A 351 14.71 17.41 6.70
C ALA A 351 14.44 17.96 8.10
N VAL A 352 15.43 18.52 8.80
CA VAL A 352 15.21 19.24 10.08
C VAL A 352 14.28 20.44 9.88
N GLU A 353 14.52 21.23 8.83
CA GLU A 353 13.75 22.45 8.54
C GLU A 353 12.32 22.16 8.08
N HIS A 354 12.13 21.15 7.22
CA HIS A 354 10.81 20.70 6.78
C HIS A 354 10.02 19.99 7.89
N PHE A 355 10.66 19.19 8.74
CA PHE A 355 9.97 18.56 9.89
C PHE A 355 9.41 19.59 10.87
N ARG A 356 10.10 20.72 11.06
CA ARG A 356 9.60 21.82 11.89
C ARG A 356 8.37 22.49 11.30
N GLN A 357 8.31 22.66 9.98
CA GLN A 357 7.15 23.20 9.27
C GLN A 357 5.97 22.22 9.33
N TRP A 358 6.21 20.94 9.06
CA TRP A 358 5.21 19.87 9.22
C TRP A 358 4.65 19.82 10.65
N ALA A 359 5.51 19.92 11.67
CA ALA A 359 5.08 19.94 13.07
C ALA A 359 4.22 21.17 13.39
N ARG A 360 4.57 22.37 12.89
CA ARG A 360 3.74 23.58 13.04
C ARG A 360 2.34 23.36 12.49
N ALA A 361 2.21 22.78 11.30
CA ALA A 361 0.91 22.42 10.73
C ALA A 361 0.17 21.35 11.56
N ARG A 362 0.83 20.22 11.87
CA ARG A 362 0.27 19.06 12.59
C ARG A 362 -0.33 19.43 13.95
N TYR A 363 0.28 20.41 14.63
CA TYR A 363 -0.09 20.91 15.96
C TYR A 363 -0.78 22.29 15.93
N SER A 364 -1.16 22.83 14.76
CA SER A 364 -1.80 24.17 14.62
C SER A 364 -1.05 25.31 15.34
N GLU A 365 0.27 25.30 15.25
CA GLU A 365 1.22 26.19 15.95
C GLU A 365 1.14 26.20 17.50
N ASP A 366 0.41 25.27 18.12
CA ASP A 366 0.30 25.18 19.58
C ASP A 366 1.48 24.39 20.19
N GLU A 367 2.43 25.11 20.79
CA GLU A 367 3.51 24.50 21.55
C GLU A 367 3.02 23.71 22.79
N VAL A 368 1.84 24.02 23.34
CA VAL A 368 1.27 23.29 24.48
C VAL A 368 0.77 21.92 24.02
N ALA A 369 0.05 21.84 22.90
CA ALA A 369 -0.33 20.58 22.27
C ALA A 369 0.90 19.72 21.92
N LEU A 370 1.95 20.32 21.33
CA LEU A 370 3.23 19.64 21.06
C LEU A 370 3.86 19.07 22.33
N ARG A 371 4.10 19.90 23.36
CA ARG A 371 4.71 19.50 24.64
C ARG A 371 3.92 18.41 25.37
N ALA A 372 2.59 18.51 25.34
CA ALA A 372 1.70 17.54 25.98
C ALA A 372 1.70 16.17 25.27
N SER A 373 1.83 16.18 23.93
CA SER A 373 1.79 14.97 23.09
C SER A 373 3.13 14.24 23.09
N TRP A 374 4.25 14.97 23.04
CA TRP A 374 5.62 14.43 23.14
C TRP A 374 6.08 14.14 24.59
N PHE A 375 5.27 14.56 25.58
CA PHE A 375 5.59 14.54 27.01
C PHE A 375 6.97 15.17 27.31
N ASP A 376 7.20 16.34 26.74
CA ASP A 376 8.50 17.02 26.72
C ASP A 376 8.32 18.52 26.90
N GLY A 377 8.53 19.01 28.12
CA GLY A 377 8.38 20.44 28.44
C GLY A 377 9.43 21.36 27.78
N SER A 378 10.47 20.80 27.15
CA SER A 378 11.51 21.56 26.47
C SER A 378 11.22 21.82 24.99
N ALA A 379 10.29 21.06 24.39
CA ALA A 379 9.95 21.14 22.98
C ALA A 379 9.43 22.53 22.57
N ARG A 380 9.91 23.01 21.43
CA ARG A 380 9.54 24.25 20.72
C ARG A 380 9.68 23.96 19.23
N PHE A 381 8.83 24.50 18.36
CA PHE A 381 8.97 24.27 16.92
C PHE A 381 10.37 24.66 16.39
N ASP A 382 10.97 25.72 16.94
CA ASP A 382 12.30 26.20 16.52
C ASP A 382 13.48 25.39 17.11
N ASN A 383 13.23 24.52 18.10
CA ASN A 383 14.25 23.65 18.70
C ASN A 383 14.06 22.16 18.42
N LEU A 384 13.00 21.76 17.69
CA LEU A 384 12.82 20.36 17.32
C LEU A 384 14.02 19.85 16.52
N THR A 385 14.49 18.66 16.89
CA THR A 385 15.47 17.88 16.15
C THR A 385 14.80 16.63 15.61
N ILE A 386 15.34 16.08 14.53
CA ILE A 386 15.01 14.74 14.08
C ILE A 386 15.30 13.76 15.24
N PRO A 387 14.40 12.81 15.58
CA PRO A 387 14.68 11.80 16.60
C PRO A 387 15.87 10.95 16.17
N PRO A 388 16.74 10.49 17.09
CA PRO A 388 17.80 9.56 16.73
C PRO A 388 17.19 8.28 16.13
N PHE A 389 17.77 7.78 15.03
CA PHE A 389 17.38 6.48 14.52
C PHE A 389 17.69 5.41 15.56
N ALA A 390 16.67 4.64 15.94
CA ALA A 390 16.75 3.55 16.88
C ALA A 390 16.44 2.26 16.10
N PRO A 391 17.40 1.35 15.92
CA PRO A 391 17.13 0.06 15.30
C PRO A 391 16.19 -0.77 16.17
N GLU A 392 15.39 -1.60 15.51
CA GLU A 392 14.28 -2.34 16.13
C GLU A 392 14.77 -3.49 17.02
N GLY A 393 13.94 -3.89 18.00
CA GLY A 393 14.15 -5.13 18.77
C GLY A 393 15.08 -5.03 19.98
N ALA A 394 15.15 -3.88 20.65
CA ALA A 394 15.70 -3.84 22.00
C ALA A 394 14.83 -4.67 22.98
N GLU A 395 15.46 -5.37 23.93
CA GLU A 395 14.73 -6.14 24.94
C GLU A 395 13.81 -5.21 25.77
N ASP A 396 12.62 -5.73 26.12
CA ASP A 396 11.50 -5.02 26.77
C ASP A 396 10.79 -3.91 25.96
N GLU A 397 11.07 -3.71 24.66
CA GLU A 397 10.19 -2.87 23.82
C GLU A 397 8.86 -3.56 23.42
N LYS A 398 7.80 -2.74 23.35
CA LYS A 398 6.45 -3.13 22.91
C LYS A 398 6.37 -3.15 21.38
N PHE A 399 5.47 -3.98 20.83
CA PHE A 399 5.26 -4.07 19.37
C PHE A 399 4.80 -2.75 18.73
N VAL A 400 4.26 -1.82 19.53
CA VAL A 400 3.89 -0.44 19.15
C VAL A 400 4.43 0.62 20.12
N ARG A 401 4.77 1.79 19.58
CA ARG A 401 5.21 3.03 20.24
C ARG A 401 4.08 3.69 21.05
N ALA A 402 3.60 3.00 22.07
CA ALA A 402 2.46 3.43 22.89
C ALA A 402 2.78 4.56 23.90
N SER A 403 4.05 4.90 24.16
CA SER A 403 4.38 5.96 25.12
C SER A 403 4.42 7.36 24.48
N ARG A 404 3.89 8.36 25.18
CA ARG A 404 3.91 9.78 24.73
C ARG A 404 5.33 10.29 24.40
N LYS A 405 6.37 9.78 25.07
CA LYS A 405 7.77 10.12 24.75
C LYS A 405 8.22 9.61 23.37
N GLN A 406 7.76 8.43 22.96
CA GLN A 406 8.04 7.83 21.65
C GLN A 406 7.25 8.51 20.50
N ARG A 407 6.23 9.34 20.80
CA ARG A 407 5.43 10.08 19.80
C ARG A 407 6.29 10.82 18.77
N ARG A 408 7.44 11.36 19.19
CA ARG A 408 8.39 12.04 18.31
C ARG A 408 8.86 11.20 17.11
N HIS A 409 8.99 9.87 17.28
CA HIS A 409 9.37 8.96 16.19
C HIS A 409 8.19 8.68 15.26
N VAL A 410 6.97 8.50 15.82
CA VAL A 410 5.73 8.33 15.04
C VAL A 410 5.48 9.55 14.16
N ASP A 411 5.56 10.75 14.74
CA ASP A 411 5.45 12.02 14.01
C ASP A 411 6.52 12.15 12.93
N TYR A 412 7.76 11.72 13.17
CA TYR A 412 8.82 11.76 12.16
C TYR A 412 8.58 10.77 11.00
N GLN A 413 8.03 9.59 11.28
CA GLN A 413 7.73 8.55 10.27
C GLN A 413 6.54 8.93 9.38
N LEU A 414 5.54 9.61 9.96
CA LEU A 414 4.46 10.25 9.19
C LEU A 414 5.00 11.42 8.35
N PHE A 415 5.86 12.27 8.91
CA PHE A 415 6.53 13.35 8.18
C PHE A 415 7.36 12.85 6.98
N LEU A 416 8.21 11.84 7.15
CA LEU A 416 9.02 11.26 6.06
C LEU A 416 8.13 10.83 4.89
N SER A 417 7.03 10.13 5.21
CA SER A 417 6.09 9.65 4.20
C SER A 417 5.31 10.77 3.52
N ASP A 418 4.95 11.82 4.27
CA ASP A 418 4.30 13.01 3.74
C ASP A 418 5.23 13.83 2.84
N ALA A 419 6.51 13.99 3.22
CA ALA A 419 7.52 14.71 2.45
C ALA A 419 7.81 14.01 1.12
N THR A 420 7.92 12.67 1.12
CA THR A 420 8.05 11.87 -0.10
C THR A 420 6.83 12.08 -1.02
N VAL A 421 5.59 11.96 -0.52
CA VAL A 421 4.39 12.13 -1.35
C VAL A 421 4.21 13.57 -1.85
N ALA A 422 4.53 14.58 -1.02
CA ALA A 422 4.53 15.98 -1.44
C ALA A 422 5.52 16.22 -2.59
N ARG A 423 6.75 15.67 -2.48
CA ARG A 423 7.76 15.80 -3.54
C ARG A 423 7.37 15.09 -4.82
N ILE A 424 6.79 13.90 -4.72
CA ILE A 424 6.22 13.17 -5.88
C ILE A 424 5.13 14.04 -6.56
N GLY A 425 4.23 14.66 -5.79
CA GLY A 425 3.18 15.55 -6.31
C GLY A 425 3.70 16.85 -6.95
N ASP A 426 4.82 17.41 -6.47
CA ASP A 426 5.48 18.55 -7.11
C ASP A 426 6.05 18.20 -8.49
N LEU A 427 6.66 17.02 -8.61
CA LEU A 427 7.25 16.54 -9.85
C LEU A 427 6.17 16.08 -10.84
N ALA A 428 5.12 15.40 -10.38
CA ALA A 428 3.96 15.04 -11.19
C ALA A 428 3.27 16.29 -11.77
N PHE A 429 3.04 17.32 -10.93
CA PHE A 429 2.53 18.61 -11.39
C PHE A 429 3.47 19.26 -12.42
N ALA A 430 4.79 19.20 -12.23
CA ALA A 430 5.74 19.73 -13.21
C ALA A 430 5.66 19.03 -14.58
N VAL A 431 5.37 17.72 -14.62
CA VAL A 431 5.15 17.00 -15.89
C VAL A 431 3.83 17.41 -16.54
N LYS A 432 2.73 17.45 -15.77
CA LYS A 432 1.42 17.89 -16.30
C LYS A 432 1.49 19.34 -16.80
N GLU A 433 2.09 20.25 -16.03
CA GLU A 433 2.35 21.65 -16.38
C GLU A 433 3.20 21.79 -17.65
N ALA A 434 4.31 21.06 -17.75
CA ALA A 434 5.23 21.13 -18.89
C ALA A 434 4.77 20.34 -20.13
N SER A 435 3.65 19.62 -20.06
CA SER A 435 3.06 18.87 -21.18
C SER A 435 1.70 19.40 -21.66
N ASP A 436 1.19 20.48 -21.06
CA ASP A 436 -0.17 21.00 -21.26
C ASP A 436 -1.25 19.96 -20.91
N GLY A 437 -1.08 19.30 -19.76
CA GLY A 437 -1.94 18.22 -19.24
C GLY A 437 -1.77 16.86 -19.94
N TYR A 438 -0.98 16.79 -21.01
CA TYR A 438 -1.05 15.71 -22.00
C TYR A 438 -0.41 14.39 -21.59
N PHE A 439 0.60 14.38 -20.72
CA PHE A 439 1.29 13.14 -20.36
C PHE A 439 0.66 12.43 -19.15
N VAL A 440 0.56 11.10 -19.20
CA VAL A 440 0.33 10.31 -17.97
C VAL A 440 1.56 10.36 -17.07
N VAL A 441 1.34 10.29 -15.75
CA VAL A 441 2.40 10.19 -14.75
C VAL A 441 2.25 8.89 -13.96
N GLY A 442 3.31 8.09 -13.99
CA GLY A 442 3.48 6.87 -13.19
C GLY A 442 4.46 7.05 -12.04
N VAL A 443 4.25 6.31 -10.95
CA VAL A 443 5.12 6.31 -9.76
C VAL A 443 5.20 4.91 -9.15
N SER A 444 6.27 4.62 -8.42
CA SER A 444 6.45 3.39 -7.63
C SER A 444 6.17 3.72 -6.15
N TYR A 445 5.05 3.25 -5.59
CA TYR A 445 4.66 3.57 -4.21
C TYR A 445 3.57 2.62 -3.68
N GLY A 446 3.39 2.57 -2.35
CA GLY A 446 2.22 1.91 -1.74
C GLY A 446 2.46 0.50 -1.21
N TYR A 447 3.71 0.15 -0.89
CA TYR A 447 4.15 -1.15 -0.37
C TYR A 447 3.68 -1.46 1.08
N THR A 448 2.46 -1.08 1.43
CA THR A 448 1.87 -1.13 2.78
C THR A 448 1.76 -2.56 3.34
N PHE A 449 1.80 -3.59 2.49
CA PHE A 449 1.85 -4.99 2.90
C PHE A 449 3.27 -5.62 2.89
N GLU A 450 4.30 -4.91 2.43
CA GLU A 450 5.69 -5.42 2.37
C GLU A 450 6.60 -4.83 3.44
N TRP A 451 6.59 -3.50 3.64
CA TRP A 451 7.54 -2.83 4.55
C TRP A 451 7.17 -3.03 6.03
N SER A 452 7.87 -3.96 6.68
CA SER A 452 7.71 -4.27 8.10
C SER A 452 8.34 -3.26 9.06
N HIS A 453 8.76 -2.10 8.58
CA HIS A 453 9.39 -1.03 9.35
C HIS A 453 8.79 0.34 8.93
N PRO A 454 8.53 1.25 9.89
CA PRO A 454 7.82 2.50 9.60
C PRO A 454 8.69 3.62 9.02
N SER A 455 10.02 3.46 8.97
CA SER A 455 10.92 4.45 8.35
C SER A 455 10.90 4.43 6.81
N SER A 456 10.20 3.46 6.20
CA SER A 456 10.19 3.22 4.75
C SER A 456 9.75 4.42 3.89
N GLY A 457 8.96 5.36 4.42
CA GLY A 457 8.42 6.50 3.66
C GLY A 457 7.12 6.21 2.90
N HIS A 458 6.54 5.01 3.06
CA HIS A 458 5.33 4.58 2.34
C HIS A 458 4.00 4.75 3.09
N LEU A 459 4.00 5.45 4.22
CA LEU A 459 2.84 5.54 5.12
C LEU A 459 1.84 6.64 4.75
N SER A 460 1.82 7.07 3.48
CA SER A 460 0.96 8.16 2.98
C SER A 460 0.25 7.82 1.66
N LEU A 461 -0.03 6.53 1.43
CA LEU A 461 -0.66 6.05 0.18
C LEU A 461 -1.99 6.75 -0.11
N GLY A 462 -2.87 6.94 0.88
CA GLY A 462 -4.13 7.66 0.68
C GLY A 462 -3.94 9.09 0.19
N LYS A 463 -2.88 9.79 0.63
CA LYS A 463 -2.55 11.13 0.11
C LYS A 463 -2.15 11.06 -1.37
N LEU A 464 -1.31 10.08 -1.73
CA LEU A 464 -0.84 9.88 -3.10
C LEU A 464 -1.95 9.47 -4.08
N LEU A 465 -2.87 8.59 -3.64
CA LEU A 465 -4.03 8.18 -4.44
C LEU A 465 -4.98 9.34 -4.75
N ARG A 466 -4.96 10.42 -3.95
CA ARG A 466 -5.80 11.61 -4.15
C ARG A 466 -5.05 12.79 -4.78
N THR A 467 -3.79 12.61 -5.17
CA THR A 467 -3.07 13.53 -6.06
C THR A 467 -3.65 13.42 -7.48
N PRO A 468 -4.27 14.47 -8.05
CA PRO A 468 -4.93 14.39 -9.35
C PRO A 468 -3.97 14.27 -10.54
N GLU A 469 -2.69 14.61 -10.36
CA GLU A 469 -1.65 14.58 -11.40
C GLU A 469 -1.02 13.20 -11.65
N ILE A 470 -1.29 12.21 -10.79
CA ILE A 470 -0.79 10.83 -10.92
C ILE A 470 -1.89 9.96 -11.53
N ASP A 471 -1.57 9.16 -12.54
CA ASP A 471 -2.53 8.29 -13.25
C ASP A 471 -2.25 6.80 -12.99
N LEU A 472 -0.97 6.44 -12.85
CA LEU A 472 -0.46 5.08 -12.72
C LEU A 472 0.31 4.91 -11.41
N ILE A 473 0.11 3.80 -10.71
CA ILE A 473 1.03 3.36 -9.63
C ILE A 473 1.52 1.96 -9.97
N ALA A 474 2.82 1.73 -9.90
CA ALA A 474 3.42 0.42 -10.12
C ALA A 474 4.07 -0.15 -8.85
N GLY A 475 4.33 -1.45 -8.88
CA GLY A 475 5.28 -2.10 -7.98
C GLY A 475 5.32 -3.63 -8.18
N PRO A 476 6.43 -4.29 -7.87
CA PRO A 476 6.55 -5.74 -7.95
C PRO A 476 5.57 -6.46 -7.00
N PRO A 477 4.99 -7.61 -7.40
CA PRO A 477 4.38 -8.53 -6.45
C PRO A 477 5.46 -9.05 -5.50
N SER A 478 5.09 -9.36 -4.26
CA SER A 478 6.04 -9.71 -3.19
C SER A 478 7.10 -10.72 -3.66
N TYR A 479 8.36 -10.49 -3.28
CA TYR A 479 9.45 -11.41 -3.59
C TYR A 479 9.34 -12.74 -2.83
N ARG A 480 8.42 -12.85 -1.87
CA ARG A 480 8.08 -14.09 -1.16
C ARG A 480 7.06 -14.91 -1.96
N SER A 481 7.19 -16.24 -1.90
CA SER A 481 6.24 -17.17 -2.53
C SER A 481 6.02 -16.94 -4.04
N ARG A 482 7.08 -16.57 -4.77
CA ARG A 482 7.01 -16.31 -6.23
C ARG A 482 6.96 -17.57 -7.10
N GLU A 483 7.57 -18.67 -6.67
CA GLU A 483 7.53 -19.95 -7.40
C GLU A 483 6.08 -20.50 -7.50
N PRO A 484 5.81 -21.45 -8.42
CA PRO A 484 4.49 -22.07 -8.54
C PRO A 484 4.01 -22.73 -7.24
N GLY A 485 2.70 -22.67 -6.96
CA GLY A 485 2.07 -23.05 -5.69
C GLY A 485 2.12 -21.93 -4.63
N GLY A 486 3.02 -20.96 -4.81
CA GLY A 486 3.10 -19.73 -4.02
C GLY A 486 2.11 -18.65 -4.49
N THR A 487 1.89 -17.67 -3.63
CA THR A 487 0.89 -16.60 -3.81
C THR A 487 1.38 -15.39 -4.59
N ALA A 488 2.67 -15.01 -4.48
CA ALA A 488 3.21 -13.73 -4.96
C ALA A 488 2.26 -12.53 -4.74
N PRO A 489 1.84 -12.24 -3.50
CA PRO A 489 0.78 -11.28 -3.22
C PRO A 489 1.16 -9.83 -3.62
N PHE A 490 0.16 -9.06 -4.04
CA PHE A 490 0.30 -7.63 -4.37
C PHE A 490 0.82 -6.81 -3.17
N PRO A 491 1.67 -5.78 -3.40
CA PRO A 491 2.43 -5.12 -2.34
C PRO A 491 1.63 -4.13 -1.48
N GLY A 492 0.44 -3.72 -1.94
CA GLY A 492 -0.46 -2.76 -1.28
C GLY A 492 -1.93 -3.14 -1.45
N PRO A 493 -2.86 -2.39 -0.84
CA PRO A 493 -4.29 -2.67 -0.90
C PRO A 493 -4.85 -2.38 -2.30
N ILE A 494 -4.87 -3.43 -3.14
CA ILE A 494 -4.98 -3.34 -4.60
C ILE A 494 -6.30 -2.71 -5.11
N ASP A 495 -7.43 -2.93 -4.43
CA ASP A 495 -8.72 -2.37 -4.85
C ASP A 495 -8.81 -0.85 -4.55
N SER A 496 -8.00 -0.31 -3.61
CA SER A 496 -7.92 1.13 -3.31
C SER A 496 -7.47 1.98 -4.50
N PHE A 497 -6.59 1.44 -5.34
CA PHE A 497 -6.07 2.14 -6.52
C PHE A 497 -7.21 2.35 -7.52
N ALA A 498 -7.97 1.29 -7.82
CA ALA A 498 -9.11 1.36 -8.72
C ALA A 498 -10.23 2.25 -8.18
N LEU A 499 -10.53 2.15 -6.88
CA LEU A 499 -11.48 3.03 -6.18
C LEU A 499 -11.11 4.52 -6.31
N ASN A 500 -9.82 4.86 -6.24
CA ASN A 500 -9.33 6.22 -6.44
C ASN A 500 -9.00 6.57 -7.91
N GLY A 501 -9.51 5.79 -8.87
CA GLY A 501 -9.41 6.06 -10.30
C GLY A 501 -7.99 5.96 -10.86
N LYS A 502 -7.11 5.19 -10.21
CA LYS A 502 -5.72 4.94 -10.63
C LYS A 502 -5.58 3.52 -11.17
N LEU A 503 -4.79 3.35 -12.22
CA LEU A 503 -4.46 2.01 -12.71
C LEU A 503 -3.21 1.50 -11.96
N PHE A 504 -3.38 0.43 -11.18
CA PHE A 504 -2.26 -0.28 -10.54
C PHE A 504 -1.58 -1.22 -11.54
N VAL A 505 -0.25 -1.22 -11.58
CA VAL A 505 0.57 -2.02 -12.51
C VAL A 505 1.48 -2.98 -11.73
N SER A 506 1.18 -4.27 -11.78
CA SER A 506 2.02 -5.30 -11.14
C SER A 506 3.27 -5.58 -11.98
N GLU A 507 4.46 -5.37 -11.41
CA GLU A 507 5.73 -5.52 -12.12
C GLU A 507 6.27 -6.95 -12.01
N GLU A 508 5.96 -7.79 -13.01
CA GLU A 508 6.31 -9.20 -13.04
C GLU A 508 7.74 -9.42 -13.56
N ASP A 509 8.72 -9.11 -12.73
CA ASP A 509 10.16 -9.35 -12.96
C ASP A 509 10.55 -10.84 -12.70
N PHE A 510 9.79 -11.76 -13.29
CA PHE A 510 10.02 -13.20 -13.15
C PHE A 510 11.24 -13.65 -13.98
N LYS A 511 12.40 -13.77 -13.32
CA LYS A 511 13.61 -14.37 -13.88
C LYS A 511 13.34 -15.72 -14.54
N THR A 512 13.92 -15.93 -15.72
CA THR A 512 13.81 -17.19 -16.47
C THR A 512 15.17 -17.84 -16.69
N SER A 513 15.20 -19.16 -16.85
CA SER A 513 16.44 -19.92 -17.07
C SER A 513 17.11 -19.71 -18.43
N ILE A 514 16.58 -18.81 -19.28
CA ILE A 514 17.16 -18.40 -20.57
C ILE A 514 17.95 -17.09 -20.49
N GLY A 515 17.87 -16.37 -19.36
CA GLY A 515 18.59 -15.11 -19.15
C GLY A 515 20.10 -15.27 -19.26
N GLN A 516 20.74 -14.31 -19.94
CA GLN A 516 22.17 -14.22 -20.15
C GLN A 516 22.80 -13.25 -19.14
N GLY A 517 24.03 -13.52 -18.70
CA GLY A 517 24.74 -12.68 -17.75
C GLY A 517 24.34 -12.91 -16.28
N LEU A 518 24.93 -12.12 -15.38
CA LEU A 518 24.65 -12.15 -13.95
C LEU A 518 23.59 -11.12 -13.61
N SER A 519 22.55 -11.54 -12.87
CA SER A 519 21.63 -10.62 -12.19
C SER A 519 22.19 -10.36 -10.78
N PRO A 520 22.34 -9.11 -10.33
CA PRO A 520 22.98 -8.77 -9.05
C PRO A 520 22.10 -9.09 -7.82
N ASP A 521 20.80 -9.33 -8.02
CA ASP A 521 19.83 -9.68 -7.00
C ASP A 521 19.73 -11.21 -6.81
N ASP A 522 19.92 -11.68 -5.58
CA ASP A 522 19.92 -13.12 -5.22
C ASP A 522 18.59 -13.60 -4.60
N PHE A 523 17.77 -12.69 -4.10
CA PHE A 523 16.50 -12.97 -3.44
C PHE A 523 15.34 -13.33 -4.40
N ASN A 524 15.31 -12.77 -5.61
CA ASN A 524 14.26 -13.05 -6.60
C ASN A 524 14.54 -14.39 -7.33
N PRO A 525 13.66 -15.42 -7.21
CA PRO A 525 13.96 -16.77 -7.68
C PRO A 525 13.84 -16.95 -9.21
N VAL A 526 14.67 -17.82 -9.77
CA VAL A 526 14.63 -18.18 -11.20
C VAL A 526 13.54 -19.22 -11.46
N ILE A 527 12.56 -18.87 -12.31
CA ILE A 527 11.51 -19.76 -12.78
C ILE A 527 12.11 -20.73 -13.82
N LYS A 528 12.08 -22.03 -13.48
CA LYS A 528 12.97 -23.05 -14.07
C LYS A 528 12.44 -23.70 -15.36
N THR A 529 11.15 -23.57 -15.67
CA THR A 529 10.52 -24.20 -16.84
C THR A 529 9.47 -23.27 -17.50
N PRO A 530 9.20 -23.43 -18.81
CA PRO A 530 8.15 -22.66 -19.49
C PRO A 530 6.75 -22.84 -18.87
N GLN A 531 6.43 -24.02 -18.35
CA GLN A 531 5.13 -24.33 -17.73
C GLN A 531 4.99 -23.68 -16.34
N ALA A 532 6.09 -23.61 -15.58
CA ALA A 532 6.13 -22.84 -14.33
C ALA A 532 5.93 -21.35 -14.62
N LEU A 533 6.58 -20.82 -15.67
CA LEU A 533 6.45 -19.43 -16.11
C LEU A 533 5.02 -19.11 -16.58
N GLU A 534 4.42 -19.96 -17.41
CA GLU A 534 3.03 -19.85 -17.83
C GLU A 534 2.08 -19.80 -16.64
N SER A 535 2.30 -20.64 -15.62
CA SER A 535 1.44 -20.66 -14.44
C SER A 535 1.56 -19.39 -13.61
N VAL A 536 2.77 -18.90 -13.33
CA VAL A 536 2.94 -17.66 -12.53
C VAL A 536 2.47 -16.41 -13.29
N GLN A 537 2.60 -16.37 -14.62
CA GLN A 537 2.05 -15.29 -15.45
C GLN A 537 0.52 -15.28 -15.46
N TRP A 538 -0.13 -16.46 -15.51
CA TRP A 538 -1.59 -16.54 -15.36
C TRP A 538 -2.07 -16.25 -13.93
N ARG A 539 -1.22 -16.42 -12.91
CA ARG A 539 -1.53 -16.02 -11.53
C ARG A 539 -1.66 -14.49 -11.43
N GLY A 540 -0.67 -13.74 -11.93
CA GLY A 540 -0.72 -12.27 -11.98
C GLY A 540 -1.82 -11.75 -12.91
N GLY A 541 -2.00 -12.35 -14.09
CA GLY A 541 -3.13 -12.07 -14.97
C GLY A 541 -4.48 -12.28 -14.27
N GLY A 542 -4.62 -13.33 -13.46
CA GLY A 542 -5.81 -13.59 -12.65
C GLY A 542 -6.07 -12.55 -11.56
N ALA A 543 -5.01 -12.03 -10.93
CA ALA A 543 -5.10 -10.91 -9.99
C ALA A 543 -5.57 -9.62 -10.69
N ALA A 544 -5.01 -9.32 -11.86
CA ALA A 544 -5.42 -8.17 -12.68
C ALA A 544 -6.89 -8.26 -13.12
N LEU A 545 -7.37 -9.45 -13.52
CA LEU A 545 -8.78 -9.70 -13.83
C LEU A 545 -9.70 -9.44 -12.62
N ALA A 546 -9.35 -9.96 -11.44
CA ALA A 546 -10.20 -9.81 -10.25
C ALA A 546 -10.22 -8.37 -9.70
N HIS A 547 -9.07 -7.71 -9.64
CA HIS A 547 -8.89 -6.41 -8.97
C HIS A 547 -8.78 -5.21 -9.92
N ALA A 548 -9.17 -5.37 -11.21
CA ALA A 548 -9.15 -4.33 -12.23
C ALA A 548 -7.77 -3.63 -12.43
N GLY A 549 -6.70 -4.42 -12.35
CA GLY A 549 -5.30 -3.96 -12.47
C GLY A 549 -4.66 -4.25 -13.83
N ALA A 550 -3.39 -3.88 -13.94
CA ALA A 550 -2.50 -4.18 -15.07
C ALA A 550 -1.35 -5.12 -14.68
N VAL A 551 -0.76 -5.78 -15.67
CA VAL A 551 0.51 -6.51 -15.54
C VAL A 551 1.58 -5.90 -16.43
N CYS A 552 2.80 -5.79 -15.92
CA CYS A 552 3.99 -5.37 -16.66
C CYS A 552 5.00 -6.52 -16.65
N TRP A 553 5.26 -7.13 -17.80
CA TRP A 553 6.26 -8.19 -17.92
C TRP A 553 7.63 -7.55 -18.10
N MET A 554 8.50 -7.78 -17.11
CA MET A 554 9.68 -6.95 -16.87
C MET A 554 10.98 -7.74 -17.02
N ASP A 555 11.86 -7.32 -17.93
CA ASP A 555 13.28 -7.66 -17.84
C ASP A 555 14.05 -6.49 -17.22
N LEU A 556 14.13 -6.51 -15.89
CA LEU A 556 14.74 -5.47 -15.05
C LEU A 556 16.19 -5.15 -15.45
N TRP A 557 16.92 -6.16 -15.92
CA TRP A 557 18.34 -6.09 -16.27
C TRP A 557 18.61 -6.23 -17.78
N SER A 558 17.57 -6.37 -18.60
CA SER A 558 17.65 -6.65 -20.04
C SER A 558 18.57 -7.82 -20.41
N ASN A 559 18.48 -8.88 -19.61
CA ASN A 559 19.28 -10.10 -19.72
C ASN A 559 18.68 -11.12 -20.72
N GLY A 560 17.52 -10.84 -21.31
CA GLY A 560 16.80 -11.71 -22.25
C GLY A 560 15.82 -12.66 -21.56
N TRP A 561 15.22 -12.24 -20.45
CA TRP A 561 14.27 -13.06 -19.68
C TRP A 561 12.99 -13.38 -20.44
N LEU A 562 12.55 -12.47 -21.32
CA LEU A 562 11.30 -12.54 -22.08
C LEU A 562 11.54 -12.80 -23.58
N LYS A 563 12.80 -12.96 -23.99
CA LYS A 563 13.30 -13.21 -25.34
C LYS A 563 12.98 -14.62 -25.86
N THR A 564 11.69 -14.96 -25.93
CA THR A 564 11.17 -16.21 -26.51
C THR A 564 9.72 -16.01 -26.94
N ALA A 565 9.43 -16.26 -28.22
CA ALA A 565 8.11 -16.01 -28.82
C ALA A 565 6.94 -16.76 -28.17
N SER A 566 7.17 -17.92 -27.52
CA SER A 566 6.12 -18.63 -26.78
C SER A 566 5.70 -17.95 -25.48
N ILE A 567 6.51 -17.02 -24.95
CA ILE A 567 6.13 -16.15 -23.82
C ILE A 567 5.10 -15.14 -24.33
N TRP A 568 5.42 -14.41 -25.40
CA TRP A 568 4.52 -13.42 -26.00
C TRP A 568 3.26 -14.05 -26.64
N SER A 569 3.34 -15.30 -27.09
CA SER A 569 2.15 -16.09 -27.47
C SER A 569 1.17 -16.32 -26.30
N ARG A 570 1.63 -16.25 -25.04
CA ARG A 570 0.74 -16.21 -23.86
C ARG A 570 0.28 -14.79 -23.53
N ALA A 571 1.13 -13.79 -23.73
CA ALA A 571 0.75 -12.37 -23.56
C ALA A 571 -0.50 -12.04 -24.40
N ALA A 572 -0.58 -12.52 -25.63
CA ALA A 572 -1.76 -12.37 -26.48
C ALA A 572 -3.05 -12.95 -25.85
N LYS A 573 -2.98 -14.11 -25.17
CA LYS A 573 -4.11 -14.72 -24.45
C LYS A 573 -4.48 -13.96 -23.18
N VAL A 574 -3.48 -13.53 -22.40
CA VAL A 574 -3.69 -12.72 -21.18
C VAL A 574 -4.35 -11.39 -21.58
N ARG A 575 -3.88 -10.75 -22.65
CA ARG A 575 -4.48 -9.56 -23.25
C ARG A 575 -5.91 -9.80 -23.71
N GLU A 576 -6.24 -10.91 -24.38
CA GLU A 576 -7.63 -11.25 -24.74
C GLU A 576 -8.55 -11.29 -23.51
N ALA A 577 -8.10 -11.89 -22.40
CA ALA A 577 -8.85 -11.90 -21.15
C ALA A 577 -8.96 -10.50 -20.51
N LEU A 578 -7.89 -9.69 -20.55
CA LEU A 578 -7.89 -8.31 -20.04
C LEU A 578 -8.74 -7.34 -20.89
N ILE A 579 -8.94 -7.62 -22.19
CA ILE A 579 -9.91 -6.89 -23.01
C ILE A 579 -11.34 -7.31 -22.62
N MET A 580 -11.60 -8.62 -22.49
CA MET A 580 -12.89 -9.13 -22.02
C MET A 580 -13.28 -8.57 -20.64
N ARG A 581 -12.29 -8.29 -19.77
CA ARG A 581 -12.49 -7.61 -18.49
C ARG A 581 -13.07 -6.20 -18.62
N MET A 582 -12.86 -5.49 -19.73
CA MET A 582 -13.48 -4.19 -20.00
C MET A 582 -14.97 -4.29 -20.36
N GLY A 583 -15.46 -5.49 -20.71
CA GLY A 583 -16.87 -5.77 -20.99
C GLY A 583 -17.71 -6.14 -19.77
N ALA A 584 -17.14 -6.09 -18.57
CA ALA A 584 -17.80 -6.47 -17.31
C ALA A 584 -17.58 -5.38 -16.24
N PRO A 585 -18.63 -4.91 -15.53
CA PRO A 585 -18.47 -4.00 -14.40
C PRO A 585 -17.61 -4.59 -13.28
N LEU A 586 -16.93 -3.74 -12.50
CA LEU A 586 -16.33 -4.15 -11.23
C LEU A 586 -17.44 -4.29 -10.17
N ALA A 587 -17.82 -5.53 -9.88
CA ALA A 587 -18.76 -5.83 -8.79
C ALA A 587 -18.14 -5.60 -7.40
N ASP A 588 -19.01 -5.44 -6.40
CA ASP A 588 -18.63 -5.34 -5.00
C ASP A 588 -18.10 -6.69 -4.42
N PRO A 589 -17.21 -6.65 -3.41
CA PRO A 589 -16.69 -7.83 -2.75
C PRO A 589 -17.64 -8.36 -1.66
N ASP A 590 -17.65 -9.67 -1.41
CA ASP A 590 -18.31 -10.22 -0.22
C ASP A 590 -17.56 -9.84 1.07
N VAL A 591 -16.24 -9.66 0.98
CA VAL A 591 -15.32 -9.43 2.10
C VAL A 591 -14.41 -8.24 1.84
N ILE A 592 -14.37 -7.27 2.77
CA ILE A 592 -13.45 -6.12 2.72
C ILE A 592 -12.34 -6.29 3.75
N VAL A 593 -11.09 -6.07 3.32
CA VAL A 593 -9.90 -6.11 4.16
C VAL A 593 -9.33 -4.70 4.28
N PHE A 594 -9.36 -4.14 5.49
CA PHE A 594 -8.83 -2.81 5.79
C PHE A 594 -7.43 -2.86 6.39
N ILE A 595 -6.53 -2.07 5.81
CA ILE A 595 -5.25 -1.68 6.40
C ILE A 595 -5.20 -0.16 6.57
N ASP A 596 -4.77 0.33 7.73
CA ASP A 596 -4.44 1.75 7.93
C ASP A 596 -2.94 1.95 7.75
N GLU A 597 -2.54 2.75 6.76
CA GLU A 597 -1.14 2.97 6.45
C GLU A 597 -0.45 3.87 7.50
N ARG A 598 -1.20 4.78 8.15
CA ARG A 598 -0.68 5.72 9.15
C ARG A 598 -0.56 5.05 10.51
N ALA A 599 -1.41 4.06 10.82
CA ALA A 599 -1.28 3.21 11.99
C ALA A 599 0.04 2.39 12.00
N LEU A 600 0.64 2.12 10.83
CA LEU A 600 1.96 1.48 10.79
C LEU A 600 3.08 2.36 11.38
N ALA A 601 2.92 3.69 11.48
CA ALA A 601 3.92 4.56 12.11
C ALA A 601 4.12 4.28 13.62
N TYR A 602 3.18 3.57 14.26
CA TYR A 602 3.35 3.11 15.63
C TYR A 602 4.22 1.83 15.73
N LEU A 603 4.44 1.08 14.65
CA LEU A 603 5.09 -0.24 14.66
C LEU A 603 6.54 -0.21 15.16
N VAL A 604 6.93 -1.23 15.93
CA VAL A 604 8.31 -1.47 16.41
C VAL A 604 8.80 -2.89 16.12
N ASP A 605 7.89 -3.87 16.04
CA ASP A 605 8.22 -5.28 15.88
C ASP A 605 7.82 -5.82 14.49
N PRO A 606 8.80 -6.13 13.60
CA PRO A 606 8.54 -6.78 12.32
C PRO A 606 7.75 -8.10 12.42
N LYS A 607 7.84 -8.83 13.54
CA LYS A 607 7.08 -10.07 13.75
C LYS A 607 5.59 -9.81 13.95
N ALA A 608 5.23 -8.73 14.63
CA ALA A 608 3.84 -8.27 14.70
C ALA A 608 3.30 -7.93 13.31
N PHE A 609 4.08 -7.27 12.45
CA PHE A 609 3.69 -7.00 11.06
C PHE A 609 3.54 -8.29 10.23
N GLN A 610 4.50 -9.21 10.32
CA GLN A 610 4.42 -10.50 9.64
C GLN A 610 3.15 -11.27 10.01
N LEU A 611 2.79 -11.31 11.30
CA LEU A 611 1.62 -12.05 11.78
C LEU A 611 0.30 -11.32 11.48
N LEU A 612 0.19 -10.04 11.82
CA LEU A 612 -1.07 -9.26 11.75
C LEU A 612 -1.40 -8.75 10.36
N ILE A 613 -0.40 -8.57 9.49
CA ILE A 613 -0.58 -8.06 8.12
C ILE A 613 -0.33 -9.18 7.10
N GLN A 614 0.90 -9.67 7.03
CA GLN A 614 1.34 -10.49 5.89
C GLN A 614 0.73 -11.89 5.88
N SER A 615 0.67 -12.55 7.05
CA SER A 615 0.07 -13.87 7.22
C SER A 615 -1.47 -13.84 7.10
N VAL A 616 -2.10 -12.69 7.40
CA VAL A 616 -3.54 -12.51 7.21
C VAL A 616 -3.88 -12.30 5.73
N ARG A 617 -3.10 -11.47 5.00
CA ARG A 617 -3.21 -11.34 3.54
C ARG A 617 -3.07 -12.70 2.84
N GLU A 618 -2.05 -13.48 3.20
CA GLU A 618 -1.87 -14.86 2.71
C GLU A 618 -3.10 -15.74 3.02
N SER A 619 -3.65 -15.62 4.24
CA SER A 619 -4.82 -16.40 4.67
C SER A 619 -6.11 -16.02 3.94
N VAL A 620 -6.34 -14.73 3.63
CA VAL A 620 -7.49 -14.26 2.85
C VAL A 620 -7.39 -14.76 1.40
N LEU A 621 -6.21 -14.65 0.78
CA LEU A 621 -5.96 -15.12 -0.57
C LEU A 621 -6.13 -16.65 -0.73
N ARG A 622 -5.96 -17.41 0.37
CA ARG A 622 -6.23 -18.86 0.44
C ARG A 622 -7.60 -19.24 1.01
N ALA A 623 -8.41 -18.27 1.45
CA ALA A 623 -9.72 -18.54 2.04
C ALA A 623 -10.74 -19.03 1.00
N GLY A 624 -10.56 -18.70 -0.28
CA GLY A 624 -11.55 -19.00 -1.33
C GLY A 624 -12.78 -18.08 -1.26
N LEU A 625 -12.58 -16.82 -0.90
CA LEU A 625 -13.62 -15.79 -0.73
C LEU A 625 -13.45 -14.68 -1.78
N ASN A 626 -14.57 -14.09 -2.21
CA ASN A 626 -14.59 -12.85 -2.99
C ASN A 626 -14.17 -11.67 -2.09
N ALA A 627 -12.89 -11.32 -2.11
CA ALA A 627 -12.29 -10.32 -1.24
C ALA A 627 -11.78 -9.10 -2.01
N GLY A 628 -11.86 -7.92 -1.38
CA GLY A 628 -11.23 -6.68 -1.82
C GLY A 628 -10.39 -6.06 -0.70
N PHE A 629 -9.28 -5.42 -1.07
CA PHE A 629 -8.26 -4.90 -0.16
C PHE A 629 -8.18 -3.37 -0.28
N TYR A 630 -8.57 -2.67 0.78
CA TYR A 630 -8.77 -1.21 0.80
C TYR A 630 -7.96 -0.54 1.91
N LEU A 631 -7.65 0.75 1.74
CA LEU A 631 -7.20 1.56 2.86
C LEU A 631 -8.37 1.79 3.81
N LEU A 632 -8.14 1.73 5.13
CA LEU A 632 -9.12 2.12 6.13
C LEU A 632 -9.59 3.57 5.92
N SER A 633 -8.72 4.41 5.36
CA SER A 633 -9.04 5.80 5.06
C SER A 633 -10.06 6.02 3.94
N ASP A 634 -10.20 5.09 2.98
CA ASP A 634 -11.18 5.22 1.90
C ASP A 634 -12.63 5.19 2.42
N LEU A 635 -12.90 4.43 3.49
CA LEU A 635 -14.21 4.34 4.14
C LEU A 635 -14.79 5.70 4.58
N ALA A 636 -13.92 6.67 4.88
CA ALA A 636 -14.29 8.02 5.32
C ALA A 636 -14.08 9.12 4.25
N HIS A 637 -13.28 8.87 3.21
CA HIS A 637 -12.86 9.90 2.24
C HIS A 637 -13.42 9.70 0.81
N ARG A 638 -14.23 8.67 0.59
CA ARG A 638 -15.04 8.43 -0.61
C ARG A 638 -16.51 8.74 -0.32
N GLU A 639 -17.24 9.33 -1.26
CA GLU A 639 -18.70 9.33 -1.17
C GLU A 639 -19.19 7.89 -1.35
N LYS A 640 -18.76 7.28 -2.46
CA LYS A 640 -19.11 5.92 -2.87
C LYS A 640 -18.01 4.97 -2.44
N PHE A 641 -18.33 4.13 -1.47
CA PHE A 641 -17.46 3.07 -0.97
C PHE A 641 -18.16 1.71 -1.17
N PRO A 642 -17.48 0.66 -1.66
CA PRO A 642 -18.07 -0.66 -1.90
C PRO A 642 -18.73 -1.26 -0.66
N GLU A 643 -19.89 -1.88 -0.84
CA GLU A 643 -20.60 -2.56 0.24
C GLU A 643 -20.17 -4.03 0.35
N ALA A 644 -20.18 -4.58 1.57
CA ALA A 644 -19.71 -5.93 1.85
C ALA A 644 -20.44 -6.55 3.05
N LYS A 645 -20.29 -7.87 3.19
CA LYS A 645 -20.95 -8.63 4.28
C LYS A 645 -20.03 -8.78 5.49
N LEU A 646 -18.72 -8.87 5.24
CA LEU A 646 -17.68 -9.07 6.24
C LEU A 646 -16.58 -8.00 6.09
N TYR A 647 -16.24 -7.31 7.17
CA TYR A 647 -15.18 -6.31 7.22
C TYR A 647 -14.08 -6.74 8.18
N LEU A 648 -12.85 -6.89 7.70
CA LEU A 648 -11.68 -7.32 8.45
C LEU A 648 -10.77 -6.11 8.74
N PHE A 649 -10.55 -5.78 10.00
CA PHE A 649 -9.69 -4.67 10.42
C PHE A 649 -8.36 -5.24 10.93
N LEU A 650 -7.28 -5.10 10.13
CA LEU A 650 -5.97 -5.72 10.43
C LEU A 650 -5.17 -4.97 11.50
N ASN A 651 -5.13 -3.64 11.41
CA ASN A 651 -4.28 -2.78 12.24
C ASN A 651 -4.93 -1.42 12.54
N ALA A 652 -6.23 -1.41 12.85
CA ALA A 652 -7.01 -0.20 13.16
C ALA A 652 -6.65 0.39 14.54
N TRP A 653 -5.37 0.64 14.79
CA TRP A 653 -4.82 1.05 16.07
C TRP A 653 -5.10 2.53 16.38
N ASP A 654 -5.19 3.40 15.38
CA ASP A 654 -5.45 4.85 15.56
C ASP A 654 -6.78 5.24 14.88
N ILE A 655 -7.86 5.29 15.66
CA ILE A 655 -9.22 5.50 15.13
C ILE A 655 -9.61 6.97 15.35
N ARG A 656 -9.23 7.75 14.34
CA ARG A 656 -9.46 9.18 14.15
C ARG A 656 -10.98 9.51 14.05
N PRO A 657 -11.41 10.76 14.31
CA PRO A 657 -12.84 11.13 14.37
C PRO A 657 -13.63 10.82 13.10
N GLU A 658 -13.05 11.06 11.92
CA GLU A 658 -13.67 10.80 10.62
C GLU A 658 -13.89 9.30 10.37
N LEU A 659 -12.93 8.47 10.75
CA LEU A 659 -13.07 7.00 10.71
C LEU A 659 -14.12 6.52 11.72
N ARG A 660 -14.15 7.10 12.92
CA ARG A 660 -15.11 6.78 13.97
C ARG A 660 -16.55 7.08 13.54
N ALA A 661 -16.77 8.21 12.86
CA ALA A 661 -18.05 8.55 12.26
C ALA A 661 -18.41 7.58 11.12
N ALA A 662 -17.49 7.36 10.18
CA ALA A 662 -17.74 6.49 9.02
C ALA A 662 -18.02 5.02 9.38
N ILE A 663 -17.33 4.46 10.39
CA ILE A 663 -17.57 3.11 10.91
C ILE A 663 -18.98 3.01 11.50
N LYS A 664 -19.36 3.93 12.40
CA LYS A 664 -20.72 3.96 12.98
C LYS A 664 -21.78 4.14 11.90
N ALA A 665 -21.57 5.08 11.00
CA ALA A 665 -22.54 5.40 9.95
C ALA A 665 -22.75 4.25 8.97
N ARG A 666 -21.68 3.68 8.40
CA ARG A 666 -21.78 2.72 7.28
C ARG A 666 -21.81 1.25 7.72
N LEU A 667 -21.23 0.90 8.88
CA LEU A 667 -20.96 -0.50 9.25
C LEU A 667 -21.77 -1.04 10.43
N HIS A 668 -22.30 -0.19 11.32
CA HIS A 668 -23.13 -0.63 12.47
C HIS A 668 -24.60 -0.88 12.07
N ARG A 669 -24.81 -1.59 10.96
CA ARG A 669 -26.12 -1.82 10.32
C ARG A 669 -26.11 -3.06 9.39
N ASP A 670 -27.24 -3.31 8.73
CA ASP A 670 -27.45 -4.23 7.59
C ASP A 670 -27.04 -5.69 7.85
N ASN A 671 -27.05 -6.14 9.10
CA ASN A 671 -26.58 -7.44 9.59
C ASN A 671 -25.09 -7.73 9.32
N LYS A 672 -24.30 -6.68 8.99
CA LYS A 672 -22.87 -6.73 8.68
C LYS A 672 -22.06 -7.37 9.80
N LEU A 673 -21.03 -8.12 9.43
CA LEU A 673 -20.10 -8.77 10.37
C LEU A 673 -18.76 -8.02 10.37
N ILE A 674 -18.36 -7.53 11.54
CA ILE A 674 -17.11 -6.78 11.72
C ILE A 674 -16.13 -7.63 12.53
N PHE A 675 -14.93 -7.86 11.99
CA PHE A 675 -13.86 -8.60 12.65
C PHE A 675 -12.68 -7.69 13.00
N TRP A 676 -12.40 -7.59 14.30
CA TRP A 676 -11.29 -6.82 14.85
C TRP A 676 -10.14 -7.76 15.24
N LEU A 677 -9.04 -7.69 14.48
CA LEU A 677 -7.84 -8.47 14.76
C LEU A 677 -6.99 -7.79 15.85
N TYR A 678 -6.58 -8.58 16.84
CA TYR A 678 -5.64 -8.25 17.91
C TYR A 678 -6.05 -7.11 18.85
N SER A 679 -6.23 -5.89 18.33
CA SER A 679 -6.84 -4.76 19.01
C SER A 679 -7.11 -3.62 18.04
N ALA A 680 -8.13 -2.81 18.35
CA ALA A 680 -8.52 -1.62 17.60
C ALA A 680 -8.77 -0.45 18.55
N GLY A 681 -8.57 0.78 18.08
CA GLY A 681 -8.75 2.00 18.89
C GLY A 681 -7.78 2.12 20.07
N LEU A 682 -6.53 1.68 19.90
CA LEU A 682 -5.45 1.93 20.88
C LEU A 682 -5.21 3.43 21.08
N PHE A 683 -5.33 4.17 19.99
CA PHE A 683 -5.13 5.61 19.90
C PHE A 683 -6.35 6.28 19.27
N ASP A 684 -6.56 7.54 19.63
CA ASP A 684 -7.35 8.51 18.88
C ASP A 684 -6.44 9.72 18.65
N SER A 685 -6.14 9.99 17.37
CA SER A 685 -5.36 11.15 16.96
C SER A 685 -3.99 11.21 17.67
N GLY A 686 -3.37 10.05 17.90
CA GLY A 686 -2.09 9.94 18.61
C GLY A 686 -2.11 10.03 20.13
N ARG A 687 -3.28 10.08 20.77
CA ARG A 687 -3.45 9.96 22.23
C ARG A 687 -3.95 8.55 22.57
N ASP A 688 -3.44 7.95 23.65
CA ASP A 688 -3.97 6.68 24.19
C ASP A 688 -5.48 6.78 24.43
N SER A 689 -6.26 5.84 23.88
CA SER A 689 -7.72 5.91 23.78
C SER A 689 -8.42 4.56 23.89
N LEU A 690 -7.76 3.53 24.43
CA LEU A 690 -8.31 2.16 24.50
C LEU A 690 -9.70 2.08 25.15
N GLU A 691 -10.00 2.94 26.12
CA GLU A 691 -11.32 3.03 26.76
C GLU A 691 -12.44 3.39 25.77
N ARG A 692 -12.10 4.14 24.72
CA ARG A 692 -12.99 4.57 23.63
C ARG A 692 -13.02 3.60 22.44
N ALA A 693 -12.33 2.46 22.50
CA ALA A 693 -12.45 1.39 21.51
C ALA A 693 -13.89 0.84 21.45
N ARG A 694 -14.57 0.74 22.61
CA ARG A 694 -15.97 0.30 22.74
C ARG A 694 -16.93 1.07 21.83
N GLU A 695 -16.67 2.35 21.54
CA GLU A 695 -17.53 3.19 20.69
C GLU A 695 -17.61 2.72 19.24
N VAL A 696 -16.63 1.94 18.76
CA VAL A 696 -16.52 1.49 17.37
C VAL A 696 -16.51 -0.03 17.25
N THR A 697 -15.92 -0.74 18.22
CA THR A 697 -15.95 -2.20 18.28
C THR A 697 -17.22 -2.76 18.92
N GLY A 698 -17.94 -1.96 19.72
CA GLY A 698 -18.99 -2.43 20.62
C GLY A 698 -18.50 -3.28 21.81
N ILE A 699 -17.19 -3.55 21.89
CA ILE A 699 -16.55 -4.48 22.82
C ILE A 699 -15.45 -3.72 23.58
N ALA A 700 -15.60 -3.58 24.90
CA ALA A 700 -14.57 -2.95 25.72
C ALA A 700 -13.31 -3.85 25.83
N LEU A 701 -12.13 -3.27 25.60
CA LEU A 701 -10.84 -3.97 25.64
C LEU A 701 -9.98 -3.49 26.81
N ARG A 702 -9.14 -4.37 27.35
CA ARG A 702 -8.11 -4.03 28.35
C ARG A 702 -6.80 -4.79 28.11
N PRO A 703 -5.62 -4.25 28.48
CA PRO A 703 -4.36 -4.97 28.36
C PRO A 703 -4.32 -6.17 29.31
N GLN A 704 -3.72 -7.28 28.89
CA GLN A 704 -3.48 -8.42 29.78
C GLN A 704 -2.51 -8.05 30.91
N PRO A 705 -2.69 -8.61 32.12
CA PRO A 705 -1.79 -8.38 33.24
C PRO A 705 -0.49 -9.19 33.10
N PHE A 706 0.53 -8.77 33.86
CA PHE A 706 1.78 -9.52 34.10
C PHE A 706 2.59 -9.94 32.86
N HIS A 707 2.51 -9.18 31.75
CA HIS A 707 3.23 -9.48 30.50
C HIS A 707 2.96 -10.90 29.97
N SER A 708 1.74 -11.40 30.21
CA SER A 708 1.33 -12.78 29.94
C SER A 708 1.49 -13.17 28.47
N LYS A 709 1.86 -14.43 28.24
CA LYS A 709 1.90 -15.00 26.89
C LYS A 709 0.49 -15.06 26.30
N MET A 710 0.45 -14.93 24.98
CA MET A 710 -0.73 -15.25 24.20
C MET A 710 -0.82 -16.77 24.03
N GLY A 711 -1.97 -17.27 23.60
CA GLY A 711 -2.24 -18.67 23.41
C GLY A 711 -3.63 -19.02 23.92
N THR A 712 -4.58 -19.27 23.02
CA THR A 712 -6.01 -19.36 23.36
C THR A 712 -6.51 -20.79 23.47
N THR A 713 -7.26 -21.05 24.54
CA THR A 713 -8.06 -22.26 24.74
C THR A 713 -9.50 -21.96 24.32
N LEU A 714 -9.98 -22.68 23.30
CA LEU A 714 -11.34 -22.55 22.76
C LEU A 714 -12.35 -23.27 23.66
N LEU A 715 -13.38 -22.56 24.11
CA LEU A 715 -14.39 -23.05 25.07
C LEU A 715 -15.53 -23.82 24.40
N ASN A 716 -16.20 -23.21 23.43
CA ASN A 716 -17.42 -23.75 22.81
C ASN A 716 -17.16 -24.31 21.41
N ARG A 717 -16.54 -25.49 21.34
CA ARG A 717 -16.18 -26.20 20.08
C ARG A 717 -17.33 -26.54 19.12
N ARG A 718 -18.58 -26.20 19.46
CA ARG A 718 -19.75 -26.33 18.57
C ARG A 718 -20.11 -25.02 17.85
N HIS A 719 -19.43 -23.92 18.15
CA HIS A 719 -19.60 -22.67 17.44
C HIS A 719 -18.74 -22.67 16.18
N ALA A 720 -19.30 -22.33 15.02
CA ALA A 720 -18.63 -22.47 13.71
C ALA A 720 -17.24 -21.83 13.66
N LEU A 721 -17.08 -20.62 14.23
CA LEU A 721 -15.78 -19.92 14.30
C LEU A 721 -14.71 -20.60 15.19
N THR A 722 -15.07 -21.67 15.91
CA THR A 722 -14.16 -22.44 16.77
C THR A 722 -13.92 -23.86 16.24
N GLU A 723 -14.87 -24.40 15.48
CA GLU A 723 -14.77 -25.66 14.75
C GLU A 723 -13.77 -25.54 13.58
N SER A 724 -13.58 -24.33 13.05
CA SER A 724 -12.56 -23.99 12.06
C SER A 724 -11.10 -24.12 12.52
N PHE A 725 -10.84 -24.47 13.78
CA PHE A 725 -9.48 -24.65 14.31
C PHE A 725 -9.20 -26.12 14.67
N PRO A 726 -8.10 -26.72 14.17
CA PRO A 726 -7.66 -28.03 14.63
C PRO A 726 -7.20 -27.98 16.10
N ASP A 727 -7.15 -29.15 16.75
CA ASP A 727 -6.87 -29.22 18.18
C ASP A 727 -5.53 -28.58 18.55
N ARG A 728 -5.58 -27.69 19.55
CA ARG A 728 -4.45 -26.90 20.08
C ARG A 728 -3.83 -25.88 19.10
N ALA A 729 -4.44 -25.60 17.94
CA ALA A 729 -3.91 -24.65 16.96
C ALA A 729 -3.52 -23.28 17.53
N LEU A 730 -4.30 -22.76 18.49
CA LEU A 730 -4.04 -21.48 19.16
C LEU A 730 -3.26 -21.61 20.47
N ALA A 731 -2.90 -22.82 20.94
CA ALA A 731 -2.40 -23.01 22.31
C ALA A 731 -0.88 -22.72 22.50
N GLY A 732 -0.11 -22.63 21.41
CA GLY A 732 1.34 -22.40 21.44
C GLY A 732 1.77 -20.93 21.28
N GLY A 733 0.91 -19.99 21.70
CA GLY A 733 0.90 -18.59 21.22
C GLY A 733 2.21 -17.79 21.31
N VAL A 734 2.35 -16.87 20.36
CA VAL A 734 3.49 -15.93 20.23
C VAL A 734 3.43 -14.88 21.33
N LYS A 735 4.56 -14.45 21.90
CA LYS A 735 4.59 -13.24 22.74
C LYS A 735 4.62 -12.00 21.84
N LEU A 736 3.47 -11.36 21.65
CA LEU A 736 3.38 -9.94 21.27
C LEU A 736 2.92 -9.14 22.50
N GLU A 737 3.48 -7.95 22.72
CA GLU A 737 3.23 -7.15 23.93
C GLU A 737 3.02 -5.67 23.60
N PRO A 738 1.96 -5.02 24.12
CA PRO A 738 0.90 -5.55 24.98
C PRO A 738 -0.14 -6.36 24.21
N SER A 739 -0.59 -7.47 24.79
CA SER A 739 -1.77 -8.22 24.35
C SER A 739 -3.04 -7.76 25.08
N TYR A 740 -4.23 -8.00 24.51
CA TYR A 740 -5.49 -7.40 24.95
C TYR A 740 -6.62 -8.42 25.10
N PHE A 741 -7.41 -8.31 26.16
CA PHE A 741 -8.58 -9.14 26.42
C PHE A 741 -9.87 -8.32 26.35
N ALA A 742 -10.98 -8.98 26.00
CA ALA A 742 -12.31 -8.38 25.96
C ALA A 742 -13.00 -8.45 27.33
N ILE A 743 -13.74 -7.40 27.69
CA ILE A 743 -14.72 -7.45 28.78
C ILE A 743 -16.02 -8.04 28.20
N PRO A 744 -16.52 -9.21 28.69
CA PRO A 744 -17.64 -9.91 28.08
C PRO A 744 -18.99 -9.31 28.54
N GLU A 745 -19.27 -8.09 28.10
CA GLU A 745 -20.55 -7.41 28.31
C GLU A 745 -21.56 -7.91 27.27
N GLU A 746 -22.37 -8.92 27.64
CA GLU A 746 -23.33 -9.64 26.75
C GLU A 746 -22.70 -10.38 25.55
N ALA A 747 -21.38 -10.30 25.39
CA ALA A 747 -20.64 -11.04 24.36
C ALA A 747 -20.54 -12.54 24.72
N THR A 748 -20.71 -13.40 23.71
CA THR A 748 -20.43 -14.83 23.82
C THR A 748 -18.92 -15.06 23.76
N VAL A 749 -18.35 -15.64 24.81
CA VAL A 749 -16.93 -16.01 24.87
C VAL A 749 -16.71 -17.33 24.12
N LEU A 750 -15.88 -17.28 23.09
CA LEU A 750 -15.50 -18.41 22.25
C LEU A 750 -14.16 -19.02 22.68
N GLY A 751 -13.26 -18.21 23.24
CA GLY A 751 -11.97 -18.64 23.77
C GLY A 751 -11.40 -17.69 24.82
N GLU A 752 -10.56 -18.25 25.69
CA GLU A 752 -9.83 -17.56 26.76
C GLU A 752 -8.33 -17.78 26.62
N TYR A 753 -7.53 -16.81 27.04
CA TYR A 753 -6.07 -16.97 27.12
C TYR A 753 -5.69 -18.03 28.15
N THR A 754 -4.95 -19.05 27.70
CA THR A 754 -4.60 -20.26 28.47
C THR A 754 -3.78 -19.97 29.74
N GLN A 755 -3.06 -18.84 29.78
CA GLN A 755 -2.28 -18.42 30.96
C GLN A 755 -3.13 -17.64 32.00
N THR A 756 -4.17 -16.93 31.58
CA THR A 756 -4.85 -15.92 32.43
C THR A 756 -6.34 -16.16 32.66
N GLY A 757 -7.00 -17.01 31.85
CA GLY A 757 -8.45 -17.19 31.89
C GLY A 757 -9.25 -15.95 31.45
N LEU A 758 -8.61 -15.04 30.69
CA LEU A 758 -9.24 -13.80 30.23
C LEU A 758 -9.77 -13.96 28.80
N PRO A 759 -10.98 -13.47 28.47
CA PRO A 759 -11.58 -13.63 27.13
C PRO A 759 -10.71 -13.06 26.01
N SER A 760 -10.21 -13.95 25.16
CA SER A 760 -9.33 -13.63 24.03
C SER A 760 -10.06 -13.69 22.69
N PHE A 761 -11.13 -14.46 22.60
CA PHE A 761 -11.95 -14.58 21.40
C PHE A 761 -13.43 -14.50 21.77
N VAL A 762 -14.12 -13.47 21.28
CA VAL A 762 -15.54 -13.20 21.61
C VAL A 762 -16.32 -12.76 20.37
N ILE A 763 -17.63 -13.04 20.38
CA ILE A 763 -18.60 -12.48 19.44
C ILE A 763 -19.72 -11.78 20.21
N LYS A 764 -20.09 -10.56 19.79
CA LYS A 764 -21.27 -9.85 20.29
C LYS A 764 -22.20 -9.52 19.12
N GLU A 765 -23.49 -9.74 19.34
CA GLU A 765 -24.54 -9.30 18.42
C GLU A 765 -25.17 -8.01 18.93
N PHE A 766 -25.52 -7.12 18.00
CA PHE A 766 -26.26 -5.89 18.23
C PHE A 766 -27.54 -5.97 17.42
N ARG A 767 -28.68 -5.75 18.08
CA ARG A 767 -30.03 -5.80 17.52
C ARG A 767 -30.88 -4.84 18.35
N GLU A 768 -31.67 -3.99 17.72
CA GLU A 768 -32.63 -3.13 18.42
C GLU A 768 -34.06 -3.72 18.36
N GLU A 769 -34.88 -3.45 19.38
CA GLU A 769 -36.23 -4.01 19.45
C GLU A 769 -37.18 -3.29 18.48
N GLY A 770 -37.30 -3.85 17.27
CA GLY A 770 -38.21 -3.38 16.23
C GLY A 770 -37.53 -2.93 14.93
N ASP A 771 -36.20 -2.81 14.93
CA ASP A 771 -35.41 -2.42 13.76
C ASP A 771 -34.39 -3.51 13.41
N SER A 772 -34.53 -4.07 12.20
CA SER A 772 -33.64 -5.10 11.65
C SER A 772 -32.52 -4.53 10.77
N GLU A 773 -32.58 -3.25 10.40
CA GLU A 773 -31.56 -2.54 9.63
C GLU A 773 -30.44 -2.06 10.57
N LEU A 774 -30.75 -1.69 11.81
CA LEU A 774 -29.77 -1.40 12.87
C LEU A 774 -29.08 -2.65 13.48
N ALA A 775 -29.37 -3.85 12.98
CA ALA A 775 -28.72 -5.07 13.43
C ALA A 775 -27.30 -5.22 12.85
N TRP A 776 -26.31 -5.59 13.66
CA TRP A 776 -24.94 -5.89 13.21
C TRP A 776 -24.21 -6.81 14.21
N ARG A 777 -23.03 -7.31 13.84
CA ARG A 777 -22.27 -8.29 14.65
C ARG A 777 -20.80 -7.91 14.73
N SER A 778 -20.22 -8.01 15.91
CA SER A 778 -18.81 -7.71 16.19
C SER A 778 -18.09 -8.93 16.71
N VAL A 779 -16.92 -9.24 16.12
CA VAL A 779 -16.02 -10.31 16.56
C VAL A 779 -14.68 -9.69 16.92
N PHE A 780 -14.19 -9.99 18.11
CA PHE A 780 -12.84 -9.61 18.56
C PHE A 780 -12.00 -10.87 18.76
N MET A 781 -10.82 -10.90 18.16
CA MET A 781 -9.84 -11.96 18.34
C MET A 781 -8.49 -11.37 18.73
N GLY A 782 -8.19 -11.40 20.03
CA GLY A 782 -6.92 -11.00 20.64
C GLY A 782 -5.77 -11.98 20.39
N GLU A 783 -5.84 -12.85 19.39
CA GLU A 783 -4.73 -13.71 18.95
C GLU A 783 -4.27 -13.26 17.56
N PRO A 784 -2.96 -13.29 17.24
CA PRO A 784 -2.45 -12.83 15.95
C PRO A 784 -2.55 -13.91 14.85
N VAL A 785 -3.10 -15.10 15.16
CA VAL A 785 -3.12 -16.27 14.28
C VAL A 785 -4.47 -16.39 13.56
N VAL A 786 -4.61 -15.71 12.43
CA VAL A 786 -5.72 -15.92 11.47
C VAL A 786 -5.39 -17.08 10.53
N THR A 787 -6.40 -17.85 10.13
CA THR A 787 -6.25 -18.96 9.18
C THR A 787 -7.28 -18.88 8.05
N PRO A 788 -7.05 -19.50 6.87
CA PRO A 788 -8.05 -19.61 5.81
C PRO A 788 -9.37 -20.21 6.28
N ALA A 789 -9.31 -21.19 7.20
CA ALA A 789 -10.48 -21.84 7.78
C ALA A 789 -11.31 -20.90 8.67
N LEU A 790 -10.67 -20.07 9.52
CA LEU A 790 -11.37 -19.04 10.29
C LEU A 790 -12.06 -18.05 9.34
N LEU A 791 -11.36 -17.61 8.31
CA LEU A 791 -11.88 -16.64 7.35
C LEU A 791 -13.08 -17.19 6.58
N ARG A 792 -13.05 -18.46 6.16
CA ARG A 792 -14.23 -19.16 5.63
C ARG A 792 -15.40 -19.18 6.61
N ALA A 793 -15.15 -19.50 7.88
CA ALA A 793 -16.20 -19.54 8.90
C ALA A 793 -16.79 -18.14 9.20
N LEU A 794 -15.98 -17.08 9.20
CA LEU A 794 -16.45 -15.69 9.27
C LEU A 794 -17.26 -15.32 8.02
N GLY A 795 -16.78 -15.68 6.83
CA GLY A 795 -17.50 -15.45 5.57
C GLY A 795 -18.87 -16.13 5.55
N GLN A 796 -18.93 -17.41 5.90
CA GLN A 796 -20.20 -18.16 6.00
C GLN A 796 -21.14 -17.55 7.05
N LEU A 797 -20.63 -17.11 8.20
CA LEU A 797 -21.42 -16.42 9.22
C LEU A 797 -21.97 -15.06 8.71
N ALA A 798 -21.24 -14.39 7.82
CA ALA A 798 -21.68 -13.16 7.15
C ALA A 798 -22.62 -13.39 5.94
N GLY A 799 -22.73 -14.63 5.41
CA GLY A 799 -23.44 -14.92 4.17
C GLY A 799 -22.61 -14.66 2.89
N ALA A 800 -21.28 -14.62 3.00
CA ALA A 800 -20.36 -14.63 1.87
C ALA A 800 -20.28 -16.04 1.24
N HIS A 801 -20.16 -16.12 -0.09
CA HIS A 801 -19.99 -17.40 -0.77
C HIS A 801 -18.54 -17.90 -0.66
N VAL A 802 -18.36 -19.17 -0.27
CA VAL A 802 -17.06 -19.84 -0.23
C VAL A 802 -16.88 -20.66 -1.49
N TRP A 803 -15.95 -20.22 -2.34
CA TRP A 803 -15.68 -20.80 -3.66
C TRP A 803 -14.70 -21.99 -3.61
N SER A 804 -13.80 -22.02 -2.63
CA SER A 804 -12.82 -23.10 -2.44
C SER A 804 -12.59 -23.40 -0.96
N PHE A 805 -12.40 -24.67 -0.65
CA PHE A 805 -12.05 -25.18 0.69
C PHE A 805 -10.63 -25.78 0.75
N GLN A 806 -9.83 -25.64 -0.32
CA GLN A 806 -8.60 -26.42 -0.54
C GLN A 806 -7.29 -25.64 -0.31
N ASP A 807 -7.35 -24.43 0.24
CA ASP A 807 -6.22 -23.55 0.60
C ASP A 807 -5.23 -23.21 -0.54
N ASP A 808 -5.64 -23.45 -1.78
CA ASP A 808 -5.06 -22.84 -2.99
C ASP A 808 -5.26 -21.33 -2.99
N LEU A 809 -4.40 -20.59 -3.70
CA LEU A 809 -4.66 -19.18 -3.99
C LEU A 809 -5.88 -19.07 -4.90
N ALA A 810 -6.83 -18.21 -4.55
CA ALA A 810 -7.94 -17.83 -5.41
C ALA A 810 -8.06 -16.30 -5.56
N HIS A 811 -8.05 -15.81 -6.79
CA HIS A 811 -8.46 -14.45 -7.14
C HIS A 811 -9.87 -14.50 -7.72
N ILE A 812 -10.80 -13.81 -7.04
CA ILE A 812 -12.23 -13.99 -7.25
C ILE A 812 -12.89 -12.61 -7.32
N ARG A 813 -13.45 -12.27 -8.48
CA ARG A 813 -14.45 -11.20 -8.62
C ARG A 813 -15.34 -11.53 -9.81
N PRO A 814 -16.58 -12.02 -9.60
CA PRO A 814 -17.44 -12.47 -10.68
C PRO A 814 -17.60 -11.41 -11.79
N PRO A 815 -17.54 -11.80 -13.08
CA PRO A 815 -17.52 -13.18 -13.57
C PRO A 815 -16.15 -13.90 -13.51
N PHE A 816 -15.07 -13.26 -13.05
CA PHE A 816 -13.72 -13.83 -13.11
C PHE A 816 -13.34 -14.65 -11.87
N LEU A 817 -12.83 -15.87 -12.11
CA LEU A 817 -12.37 -16.82 -11.09
C LEU A 817 -11.04 -17.43 -11.52
N THR A 818 -9.94 -17.08 -10.84
CA THR A 818 -8.62 -17.71 -11.03
C THR A 818 -8.23 -18.50 -9.80
N VAL A 819 -7.74 -19.73 -10.00
CA VAL A 819 -7.18 -20.57 -8.92
C VAL A 819 -5.78 -21.02 -9.29
N HIS A 820 -4.82 -20.83 -8.37
CA HIS A 820 -3.43 -21.24 -8.52
C HIS A 820 -3.08 -22.30 -7.46
N CYS A 821 -2.82 -23.53 -7.93
CA CYS A 821 -2.90 -24.73 -7.11
C CYS A 821 -1.59 -25.08 -6.40
N GLY A 822 -1.64 -25.33 -5.09
CA GLY A 822 -0.54 -25.92 -4.33
C GLY A 822 -0.64 -27.44 -4.26
N GLY A 823 0.27 -28.17 -4.90
CA GLY A 823 0.22 -29.63 -4.98
C GLY A 823 -0.77 -30.17 -6.02
N ALA A 824 -0.40 -31.26 -6.69
CA ALA A 824 -1.23 -31.91 -7.70
C ALA A 824 -2.46 -32.64 -7.09
N GLY A 825 -3.47 -32.90 -7.92
CA GLY A 825 -4.64 -33.73 -7.59
C GLY A 825 -5.98 -33.07 -7.85
N ALA A 826 -7.05 -33.78 -7.50
CA ALA A 826 -8.43 -33.36 -7.77
C ALA A 826 -8.80 -32.08 -7.02
N ARG A 827 -9.36 -31.11 -7.75
CA ARG A 827 -9.91 -29.87 -7.20
C ARG A 827 -11.42 -29.80 -7.41
N THR A 828 -12.11 -29.21 -6.43
CA THR A 828 -13.56 -28.96 -6.45
C THR A 828 -13.82 -27.54 -5.97
N LEU A 829 -14.40 -26.72 -6.84
CA LEU A 829 -14.85 -25.37 -6.53
C LEU A 829 -16.37 -25.38 -6.37
N ALA A 830 -16.88 -24.69 -5.36
CA ALA A 830 -18.30 -24.48 -5.15
C ALA A 830 -18.72 -23.20 -5.88
N LEU A 831 -19.65 -23.32 -6.81
CA LEU A 831 -20.23 -22.21 -7.57
C LEU A 831 -21.55 -21.77 -6.92
N PRO A 832 -22.04 -20.54 -7.19
CA PRO A 832 -23.41 -20.15 -6.88
C PRO A 832 -24.46 -21.02 -7.60
N ASP A 833 -25.70 -21.00 -7.12
CA ASP A 833 -26.81 -21.71 -7.77
C ASP A 833 -27.03 -21.25 -9.22
N ASN A 834 -27.30 -22.21 -10.10
CA ASN A 834 -27.46 -22.03 -11.55
C ASN A 834 -26.23 -21.49 -12.32
N ALA A 835 -25.09 -21.29 -11.65
CA ALA A 835 -23.88 -20.80 -12.31
C ALA A 835 -23.28 -21.85 -13.26
N SER A 836 -22.88 -21.40 -14.45
CA SER A 836 -22.09 -22.17 -15.42
C SER A 836 -20.63 -21.70 -15.39
N ALA A 837 -19.69 -22.57 -15.80
CA ALA A 837 -18.27 -22.25 -15.83
C ALA A 837 -17.66 -22.45 -17.24
N TYR A 838 -16.88 -21.48 -17.69
CA TYR A 838 -16.16 -21.52 -18.97
C TYR A 838 -14.65 -21.36 -18.73
N ASN A 839 -13.84 -22.28 -19.22
CA ASN A 839 -12.39 -22.28 -19.04
C ASN A 839 -11.73 -21.35 -20.07
N VAL A 840 -11.14 -20.25 -19.61
CA VAL A 840 -10.49 -19.23 -20.46
C VAL A 840 -9.22 -19.77 -21.13
N LEU A 841 -8.57 -20.76 -20.51
CA LEU A 841 -7.29 -21.32 -20.98
C LEU A 841 -7.48 -22.35 -22.11
N THR A 842 -8.53 -23.17 -22.03
CA THR A 842 -8.88 -24.16 -23.08
C THR A 842 -9.91 -23.65 -24.09
N LYS A 843 -10.65 -22.58 -23.75
CA LYS A 843 -11.77 -22.01 -24.50
C LYS A 843 -12.97 -22.97 -24.63
N GLU A 844 -13.27 -23.69 -23.55
CA GLU A 844 -14.33 -24.71 -23.48
C GLU A 844 -15.23 -24.51 -22.25
N TRP A 845 -16.50 -24.92 -22.37
CA TRP A 845 -17.40 -25.04 -21.23
C TRP A 845 -16.96 -26.18 -20.31
N ALA A 846 -16.77 -25.88 -19.02
CA ALA A 846 -16.41 -26.86 -18.02
C ALA A 846 -17.64 -27.61 -17.50
N SER A 847 -17.50 -28.91 -17.23
CA SER A 847 -18.60 -29.74 -16.71
C SER A 847 -18.87 -29.41 -15.24
N THR A 848 -20.06 -28.91 -14.93
CA THR A 848 -20.54 -28.64 -13.56
C THR A 848 -21.52 -29.72 -13.10
N GLU A 849 -21.26 -30.30 -11.94
CA GLU A 849 -22.16 -31.24 -11.25
C GLU A 849 -23.00 -30.47 -10.22
N GLY A 850 -24.14 -29.94 -10.64
CA GLY A 850 -24.90 -28.97 -9.85
C GLY A 850 -24.03 -27.73 -9.58
N THR A 851 -23.87 -27.37 -8.31
CA THR A 851 -22.99 -26.27 -7.85
C THR A 851 -21.50 -26.66 -7.75
N SER A 852 -21.08 -27.85 -8.19
CA SER A 852 -19.66 -28.27 -8.13
C SER A 852 -18.96 -28.21 -9.49
N LEU A 853 -17.91 -27.39 -9.61
CA LEU A 853 -16.93 -27.46 -10.70
C LEU A 853 -15.75 -28.34 -10.26
N ARG A 854 -15.43 -29.40 -11.03
CA ARG A 854 -14.27 -30.28 -10.72
C ARG A 854 -13.24 -30.27 -11.85
N PHE A 855 -11.96 -30.29 -11.48
CA PHE A 855 -10.83 -30.44 -12.40
C PHE A 855 -9.66 -31.18 -11.76
N GLN A 856 -8.65 -31.54 -12.54
CA GLN A 856 -7.40 -32.11 -12.04
C GLN A 856 -6.30 -31.05 -12.12
N ALA A 857 -5.72 -30.70 -10.98
CA ALA A 857 -4.60 -29.78 -10.91
C ALA A 857 -3.26 -30.54 -11.04
N VAL A 858 -2.31 -29.92 -11.74
CA VAL A 858 -0.88 -30.22 -11.58
C VAL A 858 -0.33 -29.29 -10.50
N ASP A 859 0.71 -29.71 -9.79
CA ASP A 859 1.38 -28.88 -8.80
C ASP A 859 1.85 -27.56 -9.42
N GLY A 860 1.48 -26.44 -8.79
CA GLY A 860 1.76 -25.10 -9.27
C GLY A 860 0.97 -24.63 -10.49
N SER A 861 -0.01 -25.39 -10.98
CA SER A 861 -0.82 -24.99 -12.15
C SER A 861 -1.85 -23.91 -11.84
N THR A 862 -2.09 -23.02 -12.80
CA THR A 862 -3.14 -21.99 -12.75
C THR A 862 -4.30 -22.36 -13.66
N HIS A 863 -5.53 -22.16 -13.18
CA HIS A 863 -6.76 -22.36 -13.94
C HIS A 863 -7.58 -21.06 -13.86
N VAL A 864 -8.06 -20.59 -15.02
CA VAL A 864 -8.81 -19.33 -15.15
C VAL A 864 -10.17 -19.63 -15.76
N PHE A 865 -11.23 -19.24 -15.06
CA PHE A 865 -12.61 -19.47 -15.45
C PHE A 865 -13.40 -18.15 -15.50
N LEU A 866 -14.38 -18.10 -16.39
CA LEU A 866 -15.56 -17.28 -16.21
C LEU A 866 -16.62 -18.10 -15.46
N VAL A 867 -17.28 -17.51 -14.47
CA VAL A 867 -18.42 -18.10 -13.74
C VAL A 867 -19.53 -17.06 -13.57
N GLY A 868 -20.76 -17.45 -13.93
CA GLY A 868 -21.94 -16.58 -13.90
C GLY A 868 -23.16 -17.30 -14.50
N ILE A 869 -24.23 -16.56 -14.79
CA ILE A 869 -25.37 -17.14 -15.53
C ILE A 869 -24.90 -17.41 -16.97
N ARG A 870 -25.30 -18.56 -17.53
CA ARG A 870 -24.79 -19.00 -18.85
C ARG A 870 -25.01 -17.96 -19.95
N GLU A 871 -26.18 -17.34 -20.00
CA GLU A 871 -26.55 -16.36 -21.03
C GLU A 871 -25.73 -15.06 -20.91
N GLU A 872 -25.41 -14.62 -19.70
CA GLU A 872 -24.52 -13.47 -19.44
C GLU A 872 -23.08 -13.76 -19.90
N LEU A 873 -22.60 -14.99 -19.62
CA LEU A 873 -21.28 -15.44 -20.07
C LEU A 873 -21.22 -15.62 -21.59
N GLU A 874 -22.27 -16.15 -22.22
CA GLU A 874 -22.36 -16.26 -23.68
C GLU A 874 -22.44 -14.87 -24.35
N HIS A 875 -23.09 -13.89 -23.71
CA HIS A 875 -23.05 -12.49 -24.15
C HIS A 875 -21.65 -11.88 -24.04
N LEU A 876 -20.99 -12.01 -22.88
CA LEU A 876 -19.63 -11.51 -22.64
C LEU A 876 -18.59 -12.12 -23.61
N LEU A 877 -18.74 -13.41 -23.93
CA LEU A 877 -17.91 -14.12 -24.90
C LEU A 877 -18.21 -13.75 -26.37
N ALA A 878 -19.33 -13.08 -26.64
CA ALA A 878 -19.75 -12.66 -27.98
C ALA A 878 -19.53 -11.16 -28.27
N LEU A 879 -19.04 -10.37 -27.30
CA LEU A 879 -18.65 -8.98 -27.51
C LEU A 879 -17.44 -8.88 -28.45
N ASP A 880 -17.46 -7.93 -29.39
CA ASP A 880 -16.30 -7.67 -30.26
C ASP A 880 -15.19 -6.96 -29.45
N PRO A 881 -13.97 -7.52 -29.38
CA PRO A 881 -12.82 -6.84 -28.77
C PRO A 881 -12.53 -5.46 -29.37
N ALA A 882 -12.91 -5.19 -30.62
CA ALA A 882 -12.75 -3.88 -31.25
C ALA A 882 -13.70 -2.82 -30.65
N ASP A 883 -14.94 -3.18 -30.34
CA ASP A 883 -15.90 -2.27 -29.70
C ASP A 883 -15.56 -2.05 -28.22
N LEU A 884 -15.05 -3.08 -27.52
CA LEU A 884 -14.53 -2.93 -26.15
C LEU A 884 -13.32 -1.98 -26.08
N LEU A 885 -12.52 -1.91 -27.15
CA LEU A 885 -11.38 -1.00 -27.26
C LEU A 885 -11.72 0.37 -27.84
N ARG A 886 -12.99 0.64 -28.17
CA ARG A 886 -13.46 1.96 -28.65
C ARG A 886 -14.11 2.75 -27.50
N ILE A 887 -13.83 4.05 -27.47
CA ILE A 887 -14.35 5.00 -26.48
C ILE A 887 -14.93 6.18 -27.25
N ASP A 888 -16.24 6.16 -27.48
CA ASP A 888 -16.94 7.20 -28.26
C ASP A 888 -17.04 8.54 -27.53
N GLU A 889 -17.15 8.49 -26.19
CA GLU A 889 -17.18 9.65 -25.31
C GLU A 889 -16.39 9.33 -24.03
N LEU A 890 -15.61 10.30 -23.53
CA LEU A 890 -14.88 10.14 -22.28
C LEU A 890 -15.86 10.30 -21.10
N PRO A 891 -15.94 9.36 -20.14
CA PRO A 891 -16.83 9.49 -18.99
C PRO A 891 -16.38 10.68 -18.12
N ALA A 892 -17.35 11.41 -17.57
CA ALA A 892 -17.08 12.52 -16.67
C ALA A 892 -16.24 12.05 -15.46
N LYS A 893 -15.14 12.77 -15.18
CA LYS A 893 -14.26 12.46 -14.05
C LYS A 893 -14.98 12.78 -12.75
N ALA A 894 -15.46 11.73 -12.06
CA ALA A 894 -16.23 11.88 -10.83
C ALA A 894 -15.41 12.56 -9.73
N GLU A 895 -15.95 13.64 -9.15
CA GLU A 895 -15.37 14.35 -8.00
C GLU A 895 -15.70 13.66 -6.65
N ASP A 896 -15.77 12.33 -6.67
CA ASP A 896 -16.05 11.43 -5.54
C ASP A 896 -14.84 11.34 -4.57
N THR A 897 -14.19 12.47 -4.28
CA THR A 897 -12.86 12.50 -3.63
C THR A 897 -12.57 13.87 -2.99
N VAL A 898 -12.46 13.89 -1.67
CA VAL A 898 -11.98 15.07 -0.93
C VAL A 898 -10.52 15.36 -1.29
N ARG A 899 -10.21 16.58 -1.79
CA ARG A 899 -8.83 16.94 -2.18
C ARG A 899 -7.91 17.04 -0.96
N THR A 900 -6.66 16.62 -1.14
CA THR A 900 -5.60 16.63 -0.11
C THR A 900 -5.09 18.02 0.25
N ASP A 901 -5.36 19.03 -0.56
CA ASP A 901 -5.08 20.44 -0.27
C ASP A 901 -6.30 21.19 0.31
N THR A 902 -7.52 20.67 0.16
CA THR A 902 -8.72 21.19 0.84
C THR A 902 -8.87 20.67 2.27
N VAL A 903 -8.38 19.45 2.55
CA VAL A 903 -8.52 18.80 3.87
C VAL A 903 -7.18 18.27 4.38
N ALA A 904 -6.86 18.64 5.63
CA ALA A 904 -5.77 18.05 6.39
C ALA A 904 -6.12 16.59 6.76
N PHE A 905 -5.72 15.66 5.89
CA PHE A 905 -5.90 14.20 6.05
C PHE A 905 -5.27 13.62 7.34
N ASP A 906 -4.42 14.39 8.02
CA ASP A 906 -4.12 14.20 9.43
C ASP A 906 -4.91 15.22 10.26
N VAL A 907 -6.03 14.80 10.85
CA VAL A 907 -6.83 15.66 11.75
C VAL A 907 -5.91 16.30 12.80
N PRO A 908 -5.86 17.65 12.91
CA PRO A 908 -5.00 18.35 13.87
C PRO A 908 -5.17 17.78 15.28
N ILE A 909 -4.06 17.53 15.99
CA ILE A 909 -4.13 16.93 17.32
C ILE A 909 -4.93 17.86 18.22
N MET A 910 -6.12 17.41 18.64
CA MET A 910 -7.11 18.27 19.30
C MET A 910 -6.49 19.04 20.47
N LYS A 911 -6.81 20.35 20.55
CA LYS A 911 -6.36 21.24 21.62
C LYS A 911 -6.78 20.66 22.98
N LEU A 912 -5.97 20.93 24.00
CA LEU A 912 -6.11 20.27 25.31
C LEU A 912 -7.36 20.73 26.08
N ASP A 913 -7.90 21.90 25.77
CA ASP A 913 -9.16 22.45 26.29
C ASP A 913 -10.39 21.74 25.67
N VAL A 914 -10.44 21.61 24.34
CA VAL A 914 -11.50 20.88 23.61
C VAL A 914 -11.62 19.42 24.08
N TRP A 915 -10.51 18.79 24.47
CA TRP A 915 -10.52 17.43 25.02
C TRP A 915 -10.97 17.33 26.49
N MET A 916 -10.99 18.45 27.23
CA MET A 916 -11.38 18.50 28.65
C MET A 916 -12.86 18.87 28.87
N GLU A 917 -13.46 19.64 27.96
CA GLU A 917 -14.91 19.94 27.94
C GLU A 917 -15.68 18.81 27.23
N GLY A 918 -15.45 17.57 27.69
CA GLY A 918 -15.85 16.34 26.99
C GLY A 918 -17.35 16.13 26.84
N GLY A 919 -17.87 16.48 25.66
CA GLY A 919 -19.25 16.23 25.24
C GLY A 919 -19.98 17.49 24.77
N ASP A 920 -19.58 18.01 23.60
CA ASP A 920 -20.37 18.90 22.72
C ASP A 920 -19.57 19.07 21.39
N LEU A 921 -19.41 17.98 20.62
CA LEU A 921 -18.69 17.96 19.32
C LEU A 921 -19.54 17.37 18.18
N ASP A 922 -20.87 17.45 18.29
CA ASP A 922 -21.78 17.10 17.19
C ASP A 922 -22.10 18.31 16.27
N GLU A 923 -21.77 19.56 16.66
CA GLU A 923 -21.94 20.76 15.81
C GLU A 923 -20.73 21.06 14.90
N GLY A 924 -19.73 20.17 14.86
CA GLY A 924 -18.46 20.38 14.13
C GLY A 924 -18.20 19.43 12.95
N ALA A 925 -19.13 18.53 12.63
CA ALA A 925 -18.96 17.51 11.59
C ALA A 925 -19.56 17.91 10.23
N ASP A 926 -20.52 18.84 10.20
CA ASP A 926 -21.34 19.13 9.01
C ASP A 926 -20.55 19.82 7.87
N ASP A 927 -19.51 20.59 8.19
CA ASP A 927 -18.64 21.26 7.19
C ASP A 927 -17.83 20.27 6.33
N TRP A 928 -17.81 18.97 6.67
CA TRP A 928 -17.12 17.91 5.89
C TRP A 928 -18.11 16.96 5.20
N LEU A 929 -19.42 17.25 5.26
CA LEU A 929 -20.45 16.46 4.58
C LEU A 929 -20.76 17.01 3.19
N LEU A 930 -20.88 16.07 2.25
CA LEU A 930 -20.95 16.33 0.82
C LEU A 930 -22.33 16.88 0.44
N HIS A 931 -22.39 17.82 -0.51
CA HIS A 931 -23.61 18.57 -0.82
C HIS A 931 -24.79 17.65 -1.19
N PRO A 932 -25.93 17.70 -0.47
CA PRO A 932 -27.17 17.10 -0.96
C PRO A 932 -27.62 17.84 -2.23
N GLY A 933 -27.79 17.11 -3.32
CA GLY A 933 -28.14 17.67 -4.63
C GLY A 933 -29.50 18.40 -4.61
N VAL A 934 -29.57 19.53 -5.32
CA VAL A 934 -30.80 20.31 -5.47
C VAL A 934 -31.84 19.49 -6.22
N ILE A 935 -32.95 19.17 -5.56
CA ILE A 935 -34.17 18.71 -6.22
C ILE A 935 -34.96 19.97 -6.61
N GLU A 936 -35.10 20.21 -7.90
CA GLU A 936 -36.07 21.19 -8.41
C GLU A 936 -37.48 20.61 -8.30
N GLU A 937 -38.31 21.18 -7.41
CA GLU A 937 -39.74 20.87 -7.42
C GLU A 937 -40.42 21.58 -8.61
N PRO A 938 -41.22 20.87 -9.44
CA PRO A 938 -41.94 21.48 -10.54
C PRO A 938 -43.09 22.36 -10.02
N ALA A 939 -43.28 23.52 -10.65
CA ALA A 939 -44.30 24.48 -10.26
C ALA A 939 -45.74 23.94 -10.44
N ALA A 940 -46.61 24.30 -9.50
CA ALA A 940 -48.06 24.21 -9.63
C ALA A 940 -48.68 25.53 -9.10
N GLU A 941 -49.05 26.40 -10.03
CA GLU A 941 -49.92 27.55 -9.74
C GLU A 941 -51.37 27.06 -9.72
N GLU A 942 -52.17 27.47 -8.72
CA GLU A 942 -53.45 28.16 -8.96
C GLU A 942 -54.04 28.77 -7.66
N GLU A 943 -54.83 29.82 -7.90
CA GLU A 943 -55.52 30.76 -7.00
C GLU A 943 -56.72 30.11 -6.24
N GLU A 944 -57.45 30.70 -5.29
CA GLU A 944 -57.33 31.85 -4.36
C GLU A 944 -58.40 31.63 -3.25
N ALA A 945 -58.17 32.10 -2.02
CA ALA A 945 -59.24 32.37 -1.02
C ALA A 945 -58.74 33.25 0.14
N ASP A 946 -59.52 34.25 0.55
CA ASP A 946 -59.04 35.38 1.37
C ASP A 946 -59.53 35.44 2.84
N ASP A 947 -58.81 36.27 3.60
CA ASP A 947 -59.13 36.99 4.83
C ASP A 947 -59.02 36.29 6.21
N ARG A 948 -59.03 37.14 7.25
CA ARG A 948 -58.33 37.03 8.54
C ARG A 948 -59.35 37.01 9.71
N PRO A 949 -59.03 37.32 11.00
CA PRO A 949 -57.75 37.31 11.73
C PRO A 949 -57.79 36.61 13.13
N GLY A 950 -56.62 36.48 13.78
CA GLY A 950 -56.47 37.04 15.15
C GLY A 950 -56.52 36.15 16.41
N ARG A 951 -55.39 35.52 16.76
CA ARG A 951 -54.77 35.49 18.12
C ARG A 951 -55.65 35.61 19.40
N ARG A 952 -55.79 34.52 20.18
CA ARG A 952 -55.38 34.36 21.63
C ARG A 952 -56.21 33.35 22.46
N ARG A 953 -55.55 32.31 23.01
CA ARG A 953 -55.90 31.60 24.27
C ARG A 953 -54.67 31.69 25.20
N ARG A 954 -54.72 32.31 26.39
CA ARG A 954 -55.26 31.87 27.71
C ARG A 954 -54.54 30.67 28.35
N HIS A 955 -53.58 30.97 29.23
CA HIS A 955 -53.00 30.07 30.25
C HIS A 955 -54.03 29.62 31.31
N ARG A 956 -53.68 28.56 32.06
CA ARG A 956 -54.30 28.17 33.35
C ARG A 956 -53.22 28.03 34.44
N ARG A 957 -53.58 28.38 35.68
CA ARG A 957 -52.93 28.01 36.96
C ARG A 957 -53.80 26.88 37.61
N ARG A 958 -53.46 26.17 38.70
CA ARG A 958 -52.47 26.35 39.79
C ARG A 958 -52.21 25.00 40.53
N ASN A 959 -51.20 24.98 41.39
CA ASN A 959 -50.93 24.17 42.62
C ASN A 959 -52.12 23.53 43.40
N ASP A 960 -51.96 22.62 44.39
CA ASP A 960 -50.84 22.42 45.37
C ASP A 960 -50.71 21.00 46.01
N ARG A 961 -49.46 20.68 46.44
CA ARG A 961 -48.95 19.88 47.60
C ARG A 961 -49.66 18.61 48.18
N ALA A 962 -48.86 17.53 48.32
CA ALA A 962 -48.90 16.51 49.39
C ALA A 962 -47.50 15.82 49.58
N ALA A 963 -47.23 15.14 50.72
CA ALA A 963 -45.98 14.39 51.04
C ALA A 963 -46.11 13.56 52.36
N VAL A 964 -45.05 12.82 52.81
CA VAL A 964 -44.57 12.56 54.22
C VAL A 964 -44.04 11.11 54.55
N LYS A 965 -42.73 11.04 54.94
CA LYS A 965 -41.99 10.12 55.87
C LYS A 965 -41.61 8.63 55.57
N THR A 966 -40.44 8.28 56.14
CA THR A 966 -39.82 6.96 56.43
C THR A 966 -40.14 6.45 57.85
N PRO A 967 -39.74 5.20 58.20
CA PRO A 967 -38.72 5.04 59.27
C PRO A 967 -37.74 3.83 59.12
N ASP A 968 -36.69 3.79 59.95
CA ASP A 968 -35.78 2.65 60.23
C ASP A 968 -36.42 1.55 61.11
N PHE A 969 -35.77 0.37 61.25
CA PHE A 969 -35.23 -0.12 62.55
C PHE A 969 -34.30 -1.35 62.45
N ARG A 970 -33.64 -1.72 63.56
CA ARG A 970 -32.70 -2.87 63.76
C ARG A 970 -33.27 -3.96 64.70
N GLY A 971 -32.72 -5.17 64.61
CA GLY A 971 -32.74 -6.28 65.59
C GLY A 971 -32.07 -7.51 64.95
N GLU A 972 -30.97 -8.08 65.48
CA GLU A 972 -30.87 -8.98 66.66
C GLU A 972 -31.67 -10.29 66.50
N ALA A 973 -31.21 -11.50 66.88
CA ALA A 973 -29.93 -12.16 67.24
C ALA A 973 -30.33 -13.50 67.93
N VAL A 974 -29.37 -14.25 68.52
CA VAL A 974 -29.60 -15.42 69.42
C VAL A 974 -30.08 -16.70 68.67
N GLU A 975 -29.20 -17.67 68.40
CA GLU A 975 -28.85 -18.87 69.23
C GLU A 975 -30.02 -19.88 69.42
N ARG A 976 -29.87 -21.20 69.61
CA ARG A 976 -28.74 -22.14 69.89
C ARG A 976 -29.18 -23.55 69.34
N VAL A 977 -28.53 -24.74 69.43
CA VAL A 977 -27.40 -25.34 70.17
C VAL A 977 -26.98 -26.68 69.51
N ILE A 978 -25.71 -27.13 69.66
CA ILE A 978 -25.16 -28.52 69.93
C ILE A 978 -25.77 -29.76 69.20
N GLU A 979 -25.04 -30.78 68.71
CA GLU A 979 -23.89 -31.52 69.29
C GLU A 979 -22.92 -32.11 68.21
N ASP A 980 -21.60 -31.96 68.46
CA ASP A 980 -20.40 -32.79 68.21
C ASP A 980 -20.27 -33.70 66.95
N VAL A 981 -19.10 -33.89 66.31
CA VAL A 981 -17.73 -34.16 66.83
C VAL A 981 -16.61 -33.58 65.92
N ASP A 982 -15.51 -33.16 66.55
CA ASP A 982 -14.14 -32.80 66.05
C ASP A 982 -13.69 -33.44 64.70
N ASP A 983 -13.25 -32.66 63.70
CA ASP A 983 -11.88 -32.12 63.47
C ASP A 983 -10.83 -33.17 63.00
N ASP A 984 -9.82 -32.87 62.17
CA ASP A 984 -9.02 -31.64 62.14
C ASP A 984 -8.36 -31.34 60.75
N LEU A 985 -8.13 -30.04 60.44
CA LEU A 985 -7.25 -29.41 59.41
C LEU A 985 -7.32 -29.86 57.92
N GLY A 986 -7.15 -28.99 56.91
CA GLY A 986 -6.75 -27.57 56.85
C GLY A 986 -5.57 -27.35 55.87
N LEU A 987 -5.51 -26.38 54.95
CA LEU A 987 -6.42 -25.26 54.63
C LEU A 987 -6.56 -25.09 53.10
N HIS A 988 -7.75 -24.66 52.66
CA HIS A 988 -7.95 -23.87 51.43
C HIS A 988 -8.46 -22.48 51.82
N VAL A 989 -7.99 -21.41 51.18
CA VAL A 989 -8.60 -20.07 51.29
C VAL A 989 -8.81 -19.47 49.90
N MET A 990 -10.06 -19.49 49.45
CA MET A 990 -10.58 -18.63 48.38
C MET A 990 -11.15 -17.35 49.00
N PHE A 991 -11.02 -16.20 48.33
CA PHE A 991 -11.79 -15.00 48.68
C PHE A 991 -12.95 -14.74 47.70
N ARG A 992 -13.98 -14.07 48.21
CA ARG A 992 -15.36 -14.10 47.67
C ARG A 992 -15.59 -13.19 46.47
N ARG A 993 -16.69 -13.51 45.74
CA ARG A 993 -17.39 -12.57 44.86
C ARG A 993 -17.84 -11.30 45.61
N ARG A 994 -17.78 -10.17 44.89
CA ARG A 994 -18.74 -9.05 44.80
C ARG A 994 -19.72 -8.81 45.97
N ASN A 995 -19.83 -7.54 46.36
CA ASN A 995 -20.83 -6.70 45.66
C ASN A 995 -20.10 -5.94 44.54
#